data_AF-A0A0G2GNL5-F1
#
_entry.id   AF-A0A0G2GNL5-F1
#
_cell.length_a   1.000
_cell.length_b   1.000
_cell.length_c   1.000
_cell.angle_alpha   90.00
_cell.angle_beta   90.00
_cell.angle_gamma   90.00
#
_symmetry.space_group_name_H-M   'P 1'
#
loop_
_entity.id
_entity.type
_entity.pdbx_description
1 polymer ?
#
loop_
_entity_poly.entity_id
_entity_poly.type
_entity_poly.pdbx_seq_one_letter_code
_entity_poly.pdbx_strand_id
1 'polypeptide(L)'
;MGAHIIVGFEHGNPLDSIIRGQLALNYHSLRDLSTLYDVDGSAVNEAQDTMCERLYNDVLDRTGDYRWKNKIRKTAEAEKELVDAGRDPPFHDDGITINQFEEAAAMGTIDRLLPTKSRRKGAFHKAPKQDKPTEGASTSTDSQIHLPAAKAAVKIGFALQENVKPDASLELDGLAADPNQTLGRVMDEGISQYHKMLNFRSKAYRLINWHYANLEYANATNVEKLSLAGWDQDTGNEFEGEHAQVVGGYQQLPRGLWRYPKKLDVRTNKVVAKIQYGTSTSEHGKARITCEDGEVFEADKVVLSAPLGVLKRQSIAFDPPLPEWKQGAISRLGFGLLNKLILVFDEPFWDIERDMFGLLHGCSPGTDGSRQEHYRAGRGKFYLFWNCIETSGLPVLIALMAGDAAHEAERASDRDLIEECMGHLRRVFKDNKVPDPLEAIVTRWKSDPFAGGSYSFVAAGSEPQDYDLMAKPIDNLFFAGEATCGTHPATVHGAYISGLRAAAEVVDSLIGPVEVADPIVSSTTMSQGLRRQTTEEIAVLPQKRKGDEVLPTGTFTRPAKETPSGAQQAYDTALWDYIYSIIGFAPAKPAKSGINPFLLYQKDHWAEVKEQCDKQKQATSKSKNPETAKATRDEIRIALGAMWRDASDDAKRPYVDETKRNKEENEKAIKDWEDLAREWDRRTWEVKDEWEKNVGGFEGWKAEWERNGKKIKSMLF
;
A
#
# COMPACT_ATOMS: atom_id res chain seq x y z
N MET A 1 -22.35 -3.44 -8.98
CA MET A 1 -22.36 -4.86 -9.38
C MET A 1 -20.95 -5.46 -9.47
N GLY A 2 -19.98 -4.81 -10.13
CA GLY A 2 -18.57 -5.23 -10.14
C GLY A 2 -17.77 -4.66 -8.96
N ALA A 3 -16.56 -4.17 -9.24
CA ALA A 3 -15.76 -3.41 -8.28
C ALA A 3 -16.57 -2.24 -7.68
N HIS A 4 -16.49 -2.08 -6.37
CA HIS A 4 -17.06 -0.92 -5.67
C HIS A 4 -16.13 -0.33 -4.59
N ILE A 5 -14.97 -0.95 -4.32
CA ILE A 5 -13.98 -0.48 -3.33
C ILE A 5 -12.72 -0.02 -4.07
N ILE A 6 -12.17 1.10 -3.64
CA ILE A 6 -10.80 1.54 -3.89
C ILE A 6 -10.01 1.21 -2.64
N VAL A 7 -9.11 0.24 -2.72
CA VAL A 7 -8.22 -0.13 -1.62
C VAL A 7 -7.05 0.85 -1.55
N GLY A 8 -6.70 1.30 -0.34
CA GLY A 8 -5.69 2.32 -0.08
C GLY A 8 -5.90 3.58 -0.91
N PHE A 9 -6.84 4.45 -0.50
CA PHE A 9 -7.20 5.63 -1.29
C PHE A 9 -6.43 6.91 -0.90
N GLU A 10 -5.15 6.73 -0.56
CA GLU A 10 -4.19 7.81 -0.36
C GLU A 10 -2.83 7.45 -1.00
N HIS A 11 -1.82 8.28 -0.73
CA HIS A 11 -0.41 8.17 -1.10
C HIS A 11 -0.03 6.96 -2.00
N GLY A 12 0.10 7.24 -3.30
CA GLY A 12 0.63 6.28 -4.29
C GLY A 12 -0.42 5.65 -5.20
N ASN A 13 -1.69 5.56 -4.77
CA ASN A 13 -2.73 4.98 -5.63
C ASN A 13 -3.01 5.87 -6.84
N PRO A 14 -2.81 5.40 -8.09
CA PRO A 14 -3.00 6.24 -9.28
C PRO A 14 -4.44 6.70 -9.47
N LEU A 15 -5.41 6.00 -8.87
CA LEU A 15 -6.82 6.37 -8.95
C LEU A 15 -7.13 7.63 -8.15
N ASP A 16 -6.35 7.98 -7.13
CA ASP A 16 -6.53 9.23 -6.37
C ASP A 16 -6.44 10.45 -7.30
N SER A 17 -5.39 10.52 -8.10
CA SER A 17 -5.19 11.61 -9.07
C SER A 17 -6.31 11.70 -10.11
N ILE A 18 -6.91 10.57 -10.50
CA ILE A 18 -7.97 10.54 -11.51
C ILE A 18 -9.31 10.88 -10.88
N ILE A 19 -9.67 10.23 -9.77
CA ILE A 19 -10.98 10.33 -9.14
C ILE A 19 -11.11 11.69 -8.43
N ARG A 20 -10.16 12.05 -7.56
CA ARG A 20 -10.21 13.32 -6.82
C ARG A 20 -9.74 14.51 -7.66
N GLY A 21 -8.67 14.30 -8.44
CA GLY A 21 -8.05 15.38 -9.22
C GLY A 21 -8.73 15.67 -10.55
N GLN A 22 -8.68 14.70 -11.48
CA GLN A 22 -9.11 14.94 -12.87
C GLN A 22 -10.62 14.96 -13.06
N LEU A 23 -11.32 14.01 -12.42
CA LEU A 23 -12.77 13.82 -12.56
C LEU A 23 -13.56 14.48 -11.43
N ALA A 24 -12.90 14.86 -10.33
CA ALA A 24 -13.50 15.46 -9.14
C ALA A 24 -14.77 14.71 -8.66
N LEU A 25 -14.70 13.37 -8.61
CA LEU A 25 -15.80 12.52 -8.17
C LEU A 25 -15.87 12.49 -6.65
N ASN A 26 -17.09 12.54 -6.13
CA ASN A 26 -17.35 12.33 -4.70
C ASN A 26 -17.07 10.87 -4.32
N TYR A 27 -16.55 10.68 -3.11
CA TYR A 27 -16.27 9.38 -2.54
C TYR A 27 -16.64 9.34 -1.06
N HIS A 28 -16.87 8.13 -0.56
CA HIS A 28 -17.12 7.83 0.84
C HIS A 28 -15.97 6.98 1.37
N SER A 29 -15.29 7.43 2.43
CA SER A 29 -14.30 6.62 3.13
C SER A 29 -15.02 5.61 4.02
N LEU A 30 -14.59 4.34 3.94
CA LEU A 30 -15.20 3.26 4.70
C LEU A 30 -14.78 3.31 6.16
N ARG A 31 -15.77 3.20 7.05
CA ARG A 31 -15.59 3.10 8.50
C ARG A 31 -15.19 1.66 8.86
N ASP A 32 -14.10 1.50 9.60
CA ASP A 32 -13.63 0.19 10.08
C ASP A 32 -14.39 -0.31 11.32
N LEU A 33 -15.72 -0.27 11.25
CA LEU A 33 -16.60 -0.63 12.35
C LEU A 33 -17.66 -1.64 11.89
N SER A 34 -17.35 -2.94 12.02
CA SER A 34 -18.27 -4.02 11.66
C SER A 34 -18.87 -4.71 12.89
N THR A 35 -20.04 -5.33 12.72
CA THR A 35 -20.64 -6.19 13.74
C THR A 35 -20.88 -7.56 13.14
N LEU A 36 -20.45 -8.62 13.84
CA LEU A 36 -20.76 -9.99 13.46
C LEU A 36 -22.00 -10.49 14.19
N TYR A 37 -22.88 -11.17 13.47
CA TYR A 37 -24.07 -11.81 14.03
C TYR A 37 -23.96 -13.33 13.93
N ASP A 38 -24.25 -14.03 15.02
CA ASP A 38 -24.25 -15.50 15.06
C ASP A 38 -25.51 -16.07 14.37
N VAL A 39 -25.57 -17.39 14.19
CA VAL A 39 -26.64 -18.11 13.48
C VAL A 39 -28.04 -17.91 14.09
N ASP A 40 -28.11 -17.51 15.37
CA ASP A 40 -29.33 -17.20 16.11
C ASP A 40 -29.75 -15.71 15.99
N GLY A 41 -28.96 -14.90 15.27
CA GLY A 41 -29.16 -13.46 15.11
C GLY A 41 -28.59 -12.61 16.24
N SER A 42 -27.94 -13.20 17.25
CA SER A 42 -27.31 -12.44 18.33
C SER A 42 -25.99 -11.81 17.88
N ALA A 43 -25.72 -10.59 18.34
CA ALA A 43 -24.43 -9.94 18.10
C ALA A 43 -23.32 -10.72 18.83
N VAL A 44 -22.21 -10.96 18.13
CA VAL A 44 -21.03 -11.59 18.69
C VAL A 44 -20.34 -10.63 19.65
N ASN A 45 -19.85 -11.17 20.77
CA ASN A 45 -19.06 -10.39 21.72
C ASN A 45 -17.68 -10.08 21.13
N GLU A 46 -17.31 -8.80 21.13
CA GLU A 46 -16.05 -8.29 20.56
C GLU A 46 -14.81 -9.01 21.11
N ALA A 47 -14.76 -9.32 22.41
CA ALA A 47 -13.62 -10.03 22.98
C ALA A 47 -13.51 -11.47 22.47
N GLN A 48 -14.63 -12.15 22.18
CA GLN A 48 -14.62 -13.48 21.57
C GLN A 48 -14.18 -13.43 20.11
N ASP A 49 -14.61 -12.40 19.39
CA ASP A 49 -14.23 -12.16 18.00
C ASP A 49 -12.72 -11.92 17.88
N THR A 50 -12.19 -10.91 18.59
CA THR A 50 -10.76 -10.59 18.62
C THR A 50 -9.90 -11.80 19.02
N MET A 51 -10.39 -12.66 19.93
CA MET A 51 -9.69 -13.86 20.33
C MET A 51 -9.58 -14.89 19.20
N CYS A 52 -10.67 -15.12 18.46
CA CYS A 52 -10.69 -16.05 17.33
C CYS A 52 -9.93 -15.49 16.12
N GLU A 53 -10.05 -14.19 15.86
CA GLU A 53 -9.29 -13.47 14.84
C GLU A 53 -7.78 -13.61 15.07
N ARG A 54 -7.30 -13.36 16.29
CA ARG A 54 -5.88 -13.50 16.62
C ARG A 54 -5.35 -14.92 16.44
N LEU A 55 -6.17 -15.93 16.75
CA LEU A 55 -5.80 -17.32 16.51
C LEU A 55 -5.74 -17.63 15.00
N TYR A 56 -6.72 -17.15 14.24
CA TYR A 56 -6.72 -17.27 12.78
C TYR A 56 -5.48 -16.61 12.17
N ASN A 57 -5.13 -15.40 12.62
CA ASN A 57 -3.93 -14.69 12.16
C ASN A 57 -2.64 -15.41 12.57
N ASP A 58 -2.54 -15.95 13.79
CA ASP A 58 -1.35 -16.74 14.18
C ASP A 58 -1.18 -18.00 13.33
N VAL A 59 -2.28 -18.65 12.90
CA VAL A 59 -2.22 -19.76 11.94
C VAL A 59 -1.74 -19.26 10.58
N LEU A 60 -2.33 -18.18 10.07
CA LEU A 60 -1.97 -17.59 8.77
C LEU A 60 -0.49 -17.18 8.75
N ASP A 61 0.01 -16.54 9.81
CA ASP A 61 1.41 -16.12 9.95
C ASP A 61 2.36 -17.32 9.92
N ARG A 62 2.06 -18.38 10.67
CA ARG A 62 2.87 -19.62 10.67
C ARG A 62 2.84 -20.31 9.31
N THR A 63 1.71 -20.30 8.61
CA THR A 63 1.68 -20.80 7.23
C THR A 63 2.48 -19.91 6.28
N GLY A 64 2.62 -18.62 6.62
CA GLY A 64 3.42 -17.64 5.89
C GLY A 64 4.93 -17.92 5.91
N ASP A 65 5.44 -18.68 6.88
CA ASP A 65 6.85 -19.09 6.91
C ASP A 65 7.27 -19.92 5.68
N TYR A 66 6.28 -20.55 5.02
CA TYR A 66 6.43 -21.37 3.82
C TYR A 66 6.23 -20.59 2.51
N ARG A 67 6.10 -19.25 2.57
CA ARG A 67 6.03 -18.39 1.39
C ARG A 67 7.31 -18.48 0.55
N TRP A 68 7.19 -18.16 -0.73
CA TRP A 68 8.32 -18.00 -1.63
C TRP A 68 9.20 -16.85 -1.16
N LYS A 69 10.40 -17.17 -0.67
CA LYS A 69 11.38 -16.16 -0.28
C LYS A 69 12.07 -15.62 -1.51
N ASN A 70 11.75 -14.39 -1.91
CA ASN A 70 12.53 -13.67 -2.90
C ASN A 70 13.98 -13.63 -2.44
N LYS A 71 14.87 -14.28 -3.19
CA LYS A 71 16.31 -14.15 -2.98
C LYS A 71 16.67 -12.71 -3.33
N ILE A 72 16.76 -11.85 -2.32
CA ILE A 72 17.31 -10.51 -2.49
C ILE A 72 18.70 -10.69 -3.07
N ARG A 73 18.87 -10.35 -4.35
CA ARG A 73 20.19 -10.30 -4.96
C ARG A 73 20.93 -9.20 -4.22
N LYS A 74 22.00 -9.55 -3.50
CA LYS A 74 22.90 -8.54 -2.92
C LYS A 74 23.36 -7.67 -4.09
N THR A 75 22.94 -6.41 -4.10
CA THR A 75 23.43 -5.40 -5.03
C THR A 75 24.68 -4.75 -4.45
N ALA A 76 25.61 -4.31 -5.29
CA ALA A 76 26.74 -3.52 -4.82
C ALA A 76 26.20 -2.17 -4.32
N GLU A 77 26.37 -1.88 -3.04
CA GLU A 77 26.04 -0.58 -2.45
C GLU A 77 27.34 0.22 -2.30
N ALA A 78 27.35 1.44 -2.84
CA ALA A 78 28.44 2.38 -2.60
C ALA A 78 28.39 2.91 -1.15
N GLU A 79 29.51 3.42 -0.63
CA GLU A 79 29.52 4.07 0.68
C GLU A 79 28.63 5.32 0.66
N LYS A 80 27.44 5.20 1.25
CA LYS A 80 26.39 6.22 1.22
C LYS A 80 26.88 7.59 1.73
N GLU A 81 27.76 7.59 2.74
CA GLU A 81 28.36 8.84 3.25
C GLU A 81 29.24 9.56 2.21
N LEU A 82 29.96 8.82 1.37
CA LEU A 82 30.79 9.38 0.30
C LEU A 82 29.93 9.85 -0.88
N VAL A 83 28.89 9.08 -1.23
CA VAL A 83 27.92 9.44 -2.27
C VAL A 83 27.17 10.72 -1.89
N ASP A 84 26.61 10.77 -0.67
CA ASP A 84 25.87 11.93 -0.17
C ASP A 84 26.78 13.16 -0.01
N ALA A 85 28.07 12.96 0.26
CA ALA A 85 29.07 14.02 0.35
C ALA A 85 29.72 14.40 -0.99
N GLY A 86 29.43 13.69 -2.09
CA GLY A 86 30.06 13.88 -3.40
C GLY A 86 31.59 13.75 -3.37
N ARG A 87 32.13 12.84 -2.55
CA ARG A 87 33.58 12.63 -2.37
C ARG A 87 34.00 11.28 -2.93
N ASP A 88 35.13 11.27 -3.62
CA ASP A 88 35.80 10.03 -3.96
C ASP A 88 36.40 9.36 -2.72
N PRO A 89 36.45 8.02 -2.66
CA PRO A 89 37.13 7.31 -1.61
C PRO A 89 38.62 7.72 -1.56
N PRO A 90 39.22 7.85 -0.37
CA PRO A 90 40.63 8.18 -0.24
C PRO A 90 41.50 7.13 -0.95
N PHE A 91 42.60 7.56 -1.57
CA PHE A 91 43.49 6.83 -2.50
C PHE A 91 44.20 5.55 -1.97
N HIS A 92 43.67 4.90 -0.95
CA HIS A 92 44.06 3.57 -0.50
C HIS A 92 42.79 2.78 -0.23
N ASP A 93 42.34 1.97 -1.18
CA ASP A 93 41.20 1.11 -0.92
C ASP A 93 41.41 -0.32 -1.42
N ASP A 94 41.30 -1.25 -0.47
CA ASP A 94 41.18 -2.71 -0.65
C ASP A 94 39.72 -3.09 -0.99
N GLY A 95 38.94 -2.14 -1.51
CA GLY A 95 37.53 -2.29 -1.86
C GLY A 95 37.31 -3.23 -3.05
N ILE A 96 36.20 -3.96 -3.00
CA ILE A 96 35.78 -4.86 -4.09
C ILE A 96 35.24 -4.00 -5.24
N THR A 97 35.82 -4.11 -6.42
CA THR A 97 35.30 -3.41 -7.61
C THR A 97 33.96 -3.99 -8.05
N ILE A 98 33.12 -3.18 -8.72
CA ILE A 98 31.83 -3.64 -9.28
C ILE A 98 32.02 -4.89 -10.15
N ASN A 99 33.04 -4.91 -11.01
CA ASN A 99 33.32 -6.06 -11.87
C ASN A 99 33.65 -7.34 -11.07
N GLN A 100 34.45 -7.23 -10.00
CA GLN A 100 34.74 -8.37 -9.12
C GLN A 100 33.50 -8.85 -8.36
N PHE A 101 32.65 -7.93 -7.93
CA PHE A 101 31.38 -8.24 -7.29
C PHE A 101 30.42 -8.96 -8.25
N GLU A 102 30.30 -8.47 -9.48
CA GLU A 102 29.45 -9.05 -10.54
C GLU A 102 29.95 -10.44 -10.97
N GLU A 103 31.26 -10.64 -11.13
CA GLU A 103 31.86 -11.95 -11.41
C GLU A 103 31.60 -12.94 -10.26
N ALA A 104 31.80 -12.53 -9.01
CA ALA A 104 31.51 -13.40 -7.85
C ALA A 104 30.01 -13.62 -7.64
N ALA A 105 29.15 -12.68 -8.02
CA ALA A 105 27.72 -12.86 -8.04
C ALA A 105 27.29 -13.89 -9.10
N ALA A 106 27.85 -13.81 -10.30
CA ALA A 106 27.64 -14.79 -11.37
C ALA A 106 28.14 -16.19 -10.98
N MET A 107 29.23 -16.27 -10.20
CA MET A 107 29.80 -17.53 -9.70
C MET A 107 29.19 -18.02 -8.39
N GLY A 108 28.30 -17.26 -7.75
CA GLY A 108 27.68 -17.61 -6.46
C GLY A 108 28.66 -17.61 -5.26
N THR A 109 29.75 -16.85 -5.33
CA THR A 109 30.85 -16.83 -4.34
C THR A 109 30.98 -15.50 -3.59
N ILE A 110 29.97 -14.63 -3.64
CA ILE A 110 29.97 -13.28 -3.00
C ILE A 110 30.45 -13.32 -1.54
N ASP A 111 30.01 -14.30 -0.75
CA ASP A 111 30.38 -14.41 0.67
C ASP A 111 31.87 -14.72 0.91
N ARG A 112 32.64 -15.09 -0.13
CA ARG A 112 34.09 -15.28 -0.07
C ARG A 112 34.90 -14.01 -0.35
N LEU A 113 34.30 -13.01 -1.00
CA LEU A 113 34.95 -11.72 -1.23
C LEU A 113 34.92 -10.81 0.01
N LEU A 114 33.91 -10.97 0.87
CA LEU A 114 33.79 -10.19 2.09
C LEU A 114 34.74 -10.72 3.18
N PRO A 115 35.61 -9.90 3.79
CA PRO A 115 36.57 -10.38 4.79
C PRO A 115 35.85 -10.89 6.04
N THR A 116 35.93 -12.20 6.27
CA THR A 116 35.46 -12.85 7.50
C THR A 116 36.42 -12.56 8.67
N LYS A 117 36.15 -11.52 9.48
CA LYS A 117 36.47 -11.40 10.94
C LYS A 117 36.13 -9.98 11.44
N SER A 118 35.18 -9.85 12.37
CA SER A 118 35.55 -9.78 13.79
C SER A 118 34.63 -10.63 14.66
N ARG A 119 35.11 -11.83 15.00
CA ARG A 119 34.73 -12.58 16.20
C ARG A 119 35.77 -12.28 17.27
N ARG A 120 35.40 -11.62 18.37
CA ARG A 120 36.07 -11.76 19.67
C ARG A 120 35.17 -12.57 20.62
N LYS A 121 35.64 -13.78 20.96
CA LYS A 121 35.24 -14.61 22.13
C LYS A 121 35.49 -13.78 23.41
N GLY A 122 34.74 -13.80 24.52
CA GLY A 122 33.59 -14.58 25.01
C GLY A 122 33.73 -14.70 26.54
N ALA A 123 32.65 -14.43 27.33
CA ALA A 123 32.30 -15.06 28.62
C ALA A 123 31.42 -14.16 29.55
N PHE A 124 30.15 -14.57 29.68
CA PHE A 124 29.30 -14.61 30.91
C PHE A 124 29.00 -13.34 31.74
N HIS A 125 27.76 -12.81 31.62
CA HIS A 125 26.62 -13.00 32.56
C HIS A 125 25.58 -11.83 32.57
N LYS A 126 24.31 -12.21 32.37
CA LYS A 126 23.01 -11.65 32.83
C LYS A 126 22.53 -10.24 32.40
N ALA A 127 21.27 -10.23 31.93
CA ALA A 127 20.39 -9.10 31.60
C ALA A 127 20.04 -8.20 32.81
N PRO A 128 19.40 -7.02 32.62
CA PRO A 128 17.95 -6.96 32.31
C PRO A 128 17.46 -5.84 31.35
N LYS A 129 16.38 -6.19 30.61
CA LYS A 129 15.13 -5.47 30.21
C LYS A 129 15.03 -3.92 30.09
N GLN A 130 14.12 -3.56 29.16
CA GLN A 130 13.39 -2.28 28.88
C GLN A 130 14.11 -1.33 27.91
N ASP A 131 13.55 -0.90 26.76
CA ASP A 131 12.17 -0.47 26.47
C ASP A 131 11.69 -0.73 25.01
N LYS A 132 10.36 -0.69 24.85
CA LYS A 132 9.58 -0.75 23.59
C LYS A 132 9.82 0.46 22.67
N PRO A 133 9.55 0.30 21.36
CA PRO A 133 8.85 1.31 20.57
C PRO A 133 7.42 0.87 20.25
N THR A 134 6.50 1.82 20.36
CA THR A 134 5.08 1.77 19.99
C THR A 134 4.89 1.74 18.47
N GLU A 135 3.99 0.83 18.06
CA GLU A 135 3.06 0.89 16.92
C GLU A 135 3.48 1.72 15.68
N GLY A 136 4.02 0.98 14.72
CA GLY A 136 4.11 1.29 13.30
C GLY A 136 4.07 -0.04 12.55
N ALA A 137 3.36 -0.09 11.42
CA ALA A 137 3.04 -1.26 10.63
C ALA A 137 4.14 -2.34 10.58
N SER A 138 3.77 -3.59 10.84
CA SER A 138 4.68 -4.74 10.79
C SER A 138 4.99 -5.13 9.34
N THR A 139 5.87 -4.39 8.69
CA THR A 139 6.64 -4.91 7.56
C THR A 139 8.03 -5.28 8.07
N SER A 140 8.19 -6.50 8.57
CA SER A 140 9.51 -7.06 8.87
C SER A 140 9.59 -8.50 8.39
N THR A 141 10.20 -8.69 7.22
CA THR A 141 10.66 -9.99 6.70
C THR A 141 11.94 -10.43 7.42
N ASP A 142 11.90 -10.44 8.74
CA ASP A 142 12.84 -11.14 9.60
C ASP A 142 12.04 -12.28 10.22
N SER A 143 12.57 -13.50 10.21
CA SER A 143 11.93 -14.67 10.82
C SER A 143 11.58 -14.36 12.27
N GLN A 144 10.33 -13.96 12.53
CA GLN A 144 9.84 -13.77 13.88
C GLN A 144 9.96 -15.13 14.54
N ILE A 145 10.73 -15.21 15.62
CA ILE A 145 10.76 -16.42 16.43
C ILE A 145 9.36 -16.53 17.05
N HIS A 146 8.46 -17.22 16.36
CA HIS A 146 7.12 -17.44 16.84
C HIS A 146 7.21 -18.11 18.20
N LEU A 147 6.43 -17.59 19.16
CA LEU A 147 6.18 -18.34 20.38
C LEU A 147 5.65 -19.73 19.96
N PRO A 148 6.00 -20.81 20.68
CA PRO A 148 5.33 -22.09 20.51
C PRO A 148 3.81 -21.90 20.51
N ALA A 149 3.11 -22.61 19.62
CA ALA A 149 1.66 -22.47 19.41
C ALA A 149 0.87 -22.52 20.73
N ALA A 150 1.22 -23.43 21.64
CA ALA A 150 0.59 -23.52 22.96
C ALA A 150 0.74 -22.23 23.79
N LYS A 151 1.91 -21.57 23.75
CA LYS A 151 2.14 -20.28 24.45
C LYS A 151 1.43 -19.13 23.76
N ALA A 152 1.40 -19.13 22.43
CA ALA A 152 0.65 -18.13 21.66
C ALA A 152 -0.84 -18.18 22.01
N ALA A 153 -1.44 -19.38 22.02
CA ALA A 153 -2.83 -19.59 22.40
C ALA A 153 -3.18 -19.09 23.81
N VAL A 154 -2.33 -19.38 24.80
CA VAL A 154 -2.52 -18.88 26.18
C VAL A 154 -2.43 -17.36 26.23
N LYS A 155 -1.50 -16.75 25.48
CA LYS A 155 -1.38 -15.28 25.39
C LYS A 155 -2.60 -14.63 24.72
N ILE A 156 -3.20 -15.31 23.75
CA ILE A 156 -4.44 -14.89 23.09
C ILE A 156 -5.64 -14.99 24.06
N GLY A 157 -5.56 -15.87 25.06
CA GLY A 157 -6.54 -16.01 26.14
C GLY A 157 -7.19 -17.40 26.23
N PHE A 158 -6.75 -18.37 25.43
CA PHE A 158 -7.31 -19.72 25.46
C PHE A 158 -6.73 -20.56 26.60
N ALA A 159 -7.53 -21.51 27.09
CA ALA A 159 -7.08 -22.51 28.04
C ALA A 159 -6.57 -23.76 27.29
N LEU A 160 -5.38 -24.24 27.67
CA LEU A 160 -4.81 -25.49 27.15
C LEU A 160 -5.47 -26.71 27.80
N GLN A 161 -5.59 -27.80 27.05
CA GLN A 161 -5.91 -29.11 27.61
C GLN A 161 -4.78 -29.60 28.54
N GLU A 162 -5.13 -30.39 29.56
CA GLU A 162 -4.21 -30.86 30.62
C GLU A 162 -2.97 -31.62 30.09
N ASN A 163 -3.07 -32.26 28.93
CA ASN A 163 -2.01 -33.09 28.34
C ASN A 163 -1.08 -32.33 27.37
N VAL A 164 -1.27 -31.03 27.16
CA VAL A 164 -0.52 -30.26 26.16
C VAL A 164 0.75 -29.68 26.78
N LYS A 165 1.90 -29.99 26.17
CA LYS A 165 3.18 -29.44 26.63
C LYS A 165 3.28 -27.94 26.30
N PRO A 166 3.87 -27.12 27.19
CA PRO A 166 4.02 -25.68 26.94
C PRO A 166 4.91 -25.30 25.76
N ASP A 167 5.76 -26.20 25.28
CA ASP A 167 6.63 -26.02 24.11
C ASP A 167 6.03 -26.60 22.82
N ALA A 168 4.80 -27.13 22.87
CA ALA A 168 4.12 -27.64 21.68
C ALA A 168 3.91 -26.51 20.65
N SER A 169 4.28 -26.80 19.40
CA SER A 169 4.09 -25.96 18.23
C SER A 169 3.32 -26.72 17.15
N LEU A 170 2.96 -26.04 16.08
CA LEU A 170 2.36 -26.67 14.91
C LEU A 170 3.45 -27.36 14.08
N GLU A 171 3.18 -28.59 13.64
CA GLU A 171 4.05 -29.35 12.75
C GLU A 171 3.45 -29.33 11.34
N LEU A 172 3.95 -28.43 10.49
CA LEU A 172 3.41 -28.17 9.14
C LEU A 172 4.40 -28.51 8.01
N ASP A 173 5.68 -28.71 8.32
CA ASP A 173 6.77 -28.89 7.35
C ASP A 173 6.50 -30.02 6.34
N GLY A 174 6.04 -31.17 6.83
CA GLY A 174 5.78 -32.33 5.98
C GLY A 174 4.65 -32.10 4.97
N LEU A 175 3.65 -31.30 5.34
CA LEU A 175 2.54 -30.94 4.45
C LEU A 175 2.93 -29.83 3.48
N ALA A 176 3.71 -28.85 3.96
CA ALA A 176 4.17 -27.69 3.20
C ALA A 176 5.30 -28.01 2.20
N ALA A 177 5.89 -29.21 2.26
CA ALA A 177 6.99 -29.61 1.37
C ALA A 177 6.60 -29.78 -0.11
N ASP A 178 5.31 -29.95 -0.42
CA ASP A 178 4.84 -30.02 -1.81
C ASP A 178 4.87 -28.62 -2.45
N PRO A 179 5.60 -28.42 -3.57
CA PRO A 179 5.66 -27.11 -4.25
C PRO A 179 4.30 -26.62 -4.75
N ASN A 180 3.35 -27.52 -5.00
CA ASN A 180 1.98 -27.18 -5.42
C ASN A 180 1.00 -27.29 -4.25
N GLN A 181 1.47 -27.18 -3.00
CA GLN A 181 0.60 -27.19 -1.84
C GLN A 181 -0.30 -25.95 -1.81
N THR A 182 -1.49 -26.14 -1.27
CA THR A 182 -2.48 -25.07 -1.15
C THR A 182 -2.45 -24.45 0.24
N LEU A 183 -2.69 -23.14 0.33
CA LEU A 183 -2.79 -22.42 1.60
C LEU A 183 -3.84 -23.06 2.52
N GLY A 184 -5.05 -23.32 1.98
CA GLY A 184 -6.17 -23.86 2.74
C GLY A 184 -5.85 -25.19 3.41
N ARG A 185 -5.14 -26.11 2.74
CA ARG A 185 -4.76 -27.41 3.32
C ARG A 185 -3.84 -27.26 4.53
N VAL A 186 -2.88 -26.35 4.47
CA VAL A 186 -1.93 -26.11 5.58
C VAL A 186 -2.63 -25.38 6.73
N MET A 187 -3.48 -24.39 6.43
CA MET A 187 -4.25 -23.69 7.45
C MET A 187 -5.25 -24.64 8.15
N ASP A 188 -5.93 -25.52 7.41
CA ASP A 188 -6.87 -26.49 7.97
C ASP A 188 -6.17 -27.45 8.96
N GLU A 189 -4.97 -27.91 8.61
CA GLU A 189 -4.14 -28.73 9.52
C GLU A 189 -3.69 -27.92 10.74
N GLY A 190 -3.31 -26.65 10.56
CA GLY A 190 -2.99 -25.75 11.67
C GLY A 190 -4.15 -25.58 12.65
N ILE A 191 -5.38 -25.36 12.14
CA ILE A 191 -6.58 -25.28 12.98
C ILE A 191 -6.90 -26.61 13.65
N SER A 192 -6.73 -27.74 12.94
CA SER A 192 -6.92 -29.08 13.49
C SER A 192 -5.98 -29.34 14.68
N GLN A 193 -4.71 -28.96 14.57
CA GLN A 193 -3.73 -29.07 15.66
C GLN A 193 -4.07 -28.15 16.83
N TYR A 194 -4.49 -26.91 16.57
CA TYR A 194 -4.97 -26.02 17.63
C TYR A 194 -6.22 -26.54 18.33
N HIS A 195 -7.17 -27.12 17.59
CA HIS A 195 -8.36 -27.75 18.17
C HIS A 195 -7.98 -28.89 19.12
N LYS A 196 -6.99 -29.73 18.76
CA LYS A 196 -6.47 -30.77 19.67
C LYS A 196 -5.85 -30.19 20.94
N MET A 197 -5.24 -29.00 20.86
CA MET A 197 -4.62 -28.35 22.03
C MET A 197 -5.63 -27.63 22.94
N LEU A 198 -6.70 -27.09 22.38
CA LEU A 198 -7.55 -26.08 23.05
C LEU A 198 -9.02 -26.51 23.18
N ASN A 199 -9.46 -27.51 22.42
CA ASN A 199 -10.83 -28.03 22.38
C ASN A 199 -11.89 -26.94 22.15
N PHE A 200 -11.75 -26.19 21.06
CA PHE A 200 -12.67 -25.10 20.77
C PHE A 200 -14.11 -25.58 20.59
N ARG A 201 -15.06 -24.75 21.03
CA ARG A 201 -16.50 -24.98 20.83
C ARG A 201 -16.92 -24.63 19.40
N SER A 202 -18.08 -25.12 18.97
CA SER A 202 -18.63 -24.87 17.63
C SER A 202 -18.73 -23.38 17.25
N LYS A 203 -18.93 -22.47 18.21
CA LYS A 203 -18.94 -21.02 17.97
C LYS A 203 -17.58 -20.47 17.50
N ALA A 204 -16.47 -20.98 18.04
CA ALA A 204 -15.14 -20.56 17.60
C ALA A 204 -14.87 -21.01 16.16
N TYR A 205 -15.30 -22.22 15.78
CA TYR A 205 -15.22 -22.67 14.39
C TYR A 205 -16.02 -21.77 13.44
N ARG A 206 -17.21 -21.32 13.85
CA ARG A 206 -18.01 -20.37 13.06
C ARG A 206 -17.28 -19.04 12.84
N LEU A 207 -16.68 -18.49 13.89
CA LEU A 207 -15.89 -17.25 13.82
C LEU A 207 -14.65 -17.41 12.92
N ILE A 208 -13.87 -18.46 13.15
CA ILE A 208 -12.70 -18.77 12.31
C ILE A 208 -13.12 -18.93 10.84
N ASN A 209 -14.24 -19.62 10.58
CA ASN A 209 -14.72 -19.80 9.21
C ASN A 209 -15.27 -18.53 8.56
N TRP A 210 -15.72 -17.55 9.35
CA TRP A 210 -16.02 -16.22 8.83
C TRP A 210 -14.75 -15.51 8.35
N HIS A 211 -13.63 -15.62 9.07
CA HIS A 211 -12.34 -15.09 8.60
C HIS A 211 -11.82 -15.83 7.37
N TYR A 212 -12.00 -17.16 7.29
CA TYR A 212 -11.73 -17.91 6.06
C TYR A 212 -12.57 -17.38 4.90
N ALA A 213 -13.88 -17.19 5.09
CA ALA A 213 -14.76 -16.63 4.08
C ALA A 213 -14.31 -15.22 3.65
N ASN A 214 -13.79 -14.41 4.57
CA ASN A 214 -13.24 -13.09 4.26
C ASN A 214 -11.96 -13.18 3.41
N LEU A 215 -11.08 -14.16 3.68
CA LEU A 215 -9.91 -14.43 2.84
C LEU A 215 -10.32 -14.97 1.44
N GLU A 216 -11.35 -15.81 1.39
CA GLU A 216 -11.93 -16.30 0.14
C GLU A 216 -12.60 -15.19 -0.68
N TYR A 217 -13.18 -14.20 -0.01
CA TYR A 217 -13.70 -12.98 -0.64
C TYR A 217 -12.55 -12.16 -1.25
N ALA A 218 -11.52 -11.85 -0.46
CA ALA A 218 -10.39 -11.05 -0.91
C ALA A 218 -9.75 -11.65 -2.18
N ASN A 219 -9.64 -12.98 -2.25
CA ASN A 219 -9.05 -13.69 -3.39
C ASN A 219 -10.05 -14.22 -4.42
N ALA A 220 -11.36 -13.99 -4.24
CA ALA A 220 -12.46 -14.58 -5.01
C ALA A 220 -12.32 -16.09 -5.28
N THR A 221 -11.78 -16.86 -4.33
CA THR A 221 -11.59 -18.31 -4.54
C THR A 221 -11.57 -19.03 -3.22
N ASN A 222 -11.77 -20.35 -3.26
CA ASN A 222 -11.60 -21.17 -2.07
C ASN A 222 -10.10 -21.21 -1.69
N VAL A 223 -9.79 -21.09 -0.40
CA VAL A 223 -8.40 -21.15 0.10
C VAL A 223 -7.68 -22.46 -0.26
N GLU A 224 -8.41 -23.55 -0.51
CA GLU A 224 -7.87 -24.82 -1.04
C GLU A 224 -7.35 -24.72 -2.49
N LYS A 225 -7.52 -23.58 -3.16
CA LYS A 225 -6.98 -23.35 -4.51
C LYS A 225 -5.80 -22.37 -4.52
N LEU A 226 -5.63 -21.60 -3.45
CA LEU A 226 -4.57 -20.60 -3.31
C LEU A 226 -3.22 -21.27 -3.13
N SER A 227 -2.19 -20.75 -3.80
CA SER A 227 -0.82 -21.20 -3.60
C SER A 227 -0.33 -20.93 -2.19
N LEU A 228 0.18 -21.95 -1.50
CA LEU A 228 0.86 -21.73 -0.21
C LEU A 228 2.03 -20.76 -0.36
N ALA A 229 2.79 -20.90 -1.45
CA ALA A 229 4.04 -20.17 -1.65
C ALA A 229 3.83 -18.74 -2.17
N GLY A 230 2.74 -18.44 -2.88
CA GLY A 230 2.62 -17.18 -3.62
C GLY A 230 1.24 -16.52 -3.63
N TRP A 231 0.28 -16.96 -2.80
CA TRP A 231 -1.06 -16.33 -2.79
C TRP A 231 -1.03 -14.83 -2.50
N ASP A 232 -0.04 -14.37 -1.73
CA ASP A 232 0.17 -12.99 -1.27
C ASP A 232 1.40 -12.34 -1.91
N GLN A 233 1.75 -12.73 -3.14
CA GLN A 233 2.94 -12.20 -3.83
C GLN A 233 2.93 -10.68 -4.06
N ASP A 234 1.76 -10.06 -3.98
CA ASP A 234 1.53 -8.63 -4.12
C ASP A 234 1.68 -7.87 -2.79
N THR A 235 1.82 -8.57 -1.66
CA THR A 235 2.12 -7.96 -0.36
C THR A 235 3.39 -7.11 -0.40
N GLY A 236 3.31 -5.92 0.20
CA GLY A 236 4.33 -4.87 0.13
C GLY A 236 4.09 -3.85 -0.99
N ASN A 237 3.11 -4.07 -1.86
CA ASN A 237 2.64 -3.07 -2.83
C ASN A 237 1.29 -2.45 -2.44
N GLU A 238 0.80 -2.68 -1.21
CA GLU A 238 -0.45 -2.07 -0.77
C GLU A 238 -0.33 -0.54 -0.74
N PHE A 239 -1.37 0.14 -1.21
CA PHE A 239 -1.46 1.59 -1.07
C PHE A 239 -1.92 1.97 0.33
N GLU A 240 -1.45 3.13 0.79
CA GLU A 240 -1.81 3.69 2.09
C GLU A 240 -3.21 4.33 2.07
N GLY A 241 -3.72 4.62 3.27
CA GLY A 241 -4.98 5.33 3.47
C GLY A 241 -6.21 4.43 3.56
N GLU A 242 -7.32 5.04 3.95
CA GLU A 242 -8.60 4.36 4.11
C GLU A 242 -9.11 3.80 2.78
N HIS A 243 -9.85 2.69 2.86
CA HIS A 243 -10.58 2.20 1.70
C HIS A 243 -11.76 3.11 1.40
N ALA A 244 -12.07 3.31 0.12
CA ALA A 244 -13.13 4.24 -0.28
C ALA A 244 -14.06 3.65 -1.33
N GLN A 245 -15.24 4.25 -1.46
CA GLN A 245 -16.22 3.92 -2.49
C GLN A 245 -16.63 5.19 -3.25
N VAL A 246 -16.78 5.10 -4.57
CA VAL A 246 -17.23 6.26 -5.38
C VAL A 246 -18.73 6.45 -5.21
N VAL A 247 -19.14 7.63 -4.74
CA VAL A 247 -20.55 8.02 -4.58
C VAL A 247 -21.18 8.14 -5.97
N GLY A 248 -22.35 7.53 -6.19
CA GLY A 248 -22.99 7.40 -7.50
C GLY A 248 -22.47 6.24 -8.34
N GLY A 249 -21.55 5.44 -7.79
CA GLY A 249 -21.05 4.19 -8.38
C GLY A 249 -19.78 4.33 -9.20
N TYR A 250 -18.96 3.28 -9.13
CA TYR A 250 -17.60 3.24 -9.72
C TYR A 250 -17.59 3.32 -11.26
N GLN A 251 -18.72 3.07 -11.92
CA GLN A 251 -18.87 3.24 -13.38
C GLN A 251 -18.58 4.66 -13.88
N GLN A 252 -18.59 5.66 -13.01
CA GLN A 252 -18.21 7.02 -13.35
C GLN A 252 -16.74 7.14 -13.78
N LEU A 253 -15.84 6.34 -13.20
CA LEU A 253 -14.42 6.34 -13.57
C LEU A 253 -14.20 5.95 -15.05
N PRO A 254 -14.58 4.74 -15.52
CA PRO A 254 -14.38 4.37 -16.92
C PRO A 254 -15.18 5.25 -17.88
N ARG A 255 -16.34 5.79 -17.47
CA ARG A 255 -17.09 6.78 -18.27
C ARG A 255 -16.34 8.10 -18.40
N GLY A 256 -15.66 8.54 -17.35
CA GLY A 256 -14.80 9.72 -17.35
C GLY A 256 -13.62 9.54 -18.29
N LEU A 257 -12.88 8.43 -18.14
CA LEU A 257 -11.75 8.06 -19.01
C LEU A 257 -12.15 7.91 -20.48
N TRP A 258 -13.37 7.43 -20.76
CA TRP A 258 -13.88 7.37 -22.12
C TRP A 258 -14.14 8.76 -22.74
N ARG A 259 -14.56 9.73 -21.94
CA ARG A 259 -14.98 11.06 -22.42
C ARG A 259 -13.86 12.09 -22.48
N TYR A 260 -12.89 12.00 -21.57
CA TYR A 260 -11.88 13.03 -21.35
C TYR A 260 -10.45 12.52 -21.54
N PRO A 261 -9.52 13.39 -21.96
CA PRO A 261 -9.72 14.80 -22.37
C PRO A 261 -10.43 14.94 -23.73
N LYS A 262 -10.41 13.89 -24.55
CA LYS A 262 -11.18 13.78 -25.79
C LYS A 262 -11.88 12.44 -25.80
N LYS A 263 -13.09 12.41 -26.34
CA LYS A 263 -13.89 11.20 -26.41
C LYS A 263 -13.18 10.14 -27.28
N LEU A 264 -12.97 8.94 -26.73
CA LEU A 264 -12.38 7.82 -27.46
C LEU A 264 -13.41 7.18 -28.41
N ASP A 265 -12.95 6.67 -29.55
CA ASP A 265 -13.77 5.87 -30.46
C ASP A 265 -13.97 4.47 -29.86
N VAL A 266 -15.14 4.28 -29.23
CA VAL A 266 -15.53 3.01 -28.60
C VAL A 266 -16.69 2.42 -29.37
N ARG A 267 -16.48 1.22 -29.92
CA ARG A 267 -17.51 0.44 -30.62
C ARG A 267 -18.07 -0.61 -29.68
N THR A 268 -19.30 -0.43 -29.23
CA THR A 268 -20.03 -1.41 -28.42
C THR A 268 -20.70 -2.46 -29.30
N ASN A 269 -21.08 -3.60 -28.71
CA ASN A 269 -21.68 -4.73 -29.44
C ASN A 269 -20.78 -5.29 -30.56
N LYS A 270 -19.45 -5.20 -30.39
CA LYS A 270 -18.45 -5.77 -31.30
C LYS A 270 -17.69 -6.87 -30.59
N VAL A 271 -18.21 -8.08 -30.67
CA VAL A 271 -17.59 -9.26 -30.07
C VAL A 271 -16.49 -9.76 -30.99
N VAL A 272 -15.24 -9.77 -30.52
CA VAL A 272 -14.09 -10.26 -31.29
C VAL A 272 -14.09 -11.79 -31.25
N ALA A 273 -14.12 -12.42 -32.43
CA ALA A 273 -14.10 -13.88 -32.58
C ALA A 273 -12.72 -14.40 -32.95
N LYS A 274 -11.96 -13.67 -33.78
CA LYS A 274 -10.64 -14.08 -34.26
C LYS A 274 -9.66 -12.92 -34.33
N ILE A 275 -8.43 -13.14 -33.90
CA ILE A 275 -7.30 -12.20 -34.04
C ILE A 275 -6.22 -12.89 -34.87
N GLN A 276 -5.98 -12.36 -36.07
CA GLN A 276 -4.83 -12.72 -36.89
C GLN A 276 -3.73 -11.69 -36.66
N TYR A 277 -2.59 -12.09 -36.10
CA TYR A 277 -1.49 -11.20 -35.78
C TYR A 277 -0.22 -11.63 -36.55
N GLY A 278 0.66 -10.68 -36.85
CA GLY A 278 1.82 -10.93 -37.71
C GLY A 278 2.95 -11.59 -36.93
N THR A 279 3.62 -12.59 -37.50
CA THR A 279 4.88 -13.13 -36.96
C THR A 279 6.06 -12.43 -37.63
N SER A 280 7.22 -12.36 -36.96
CA SER A 280 8.46 -11.78 -37.50
C SER A 280 8.90 -12.29 -38.89
N THR A 281 8.33 -13.41 -39.35
CA THR A 281 8.53 -14.03 -40.67
C THR A 281 7.61 -13.51 -41.78
N SER A 282 6.57 -12.75 -41.43
CA SER A 282 5.65 -12.10 -42.40
C SER A 282 6.03 -10.64 -42.56
N GLU A 283 6.71 -10.31 -43.66
CA GLU A 283 7.00 -8.94 -44.06
C GLU A 283 5.68 -8.13 -44.11
N HIS A 284 5.50 -7.21 -43.16
CA HIS A 284 4.48 -6.14 -43.18
C HIS A 284 3.00 -6.51 -42.94
N GLY A 285 2.69 -7.57 -42.20
CA GLY A 285 1.28 -7.93 -41.90
C GLY A 285 0.64 -7.07 -40.80
N LYS A 286 -0.28 -6.15 -41.17
CA LYS A 286 -1.25 -5.58 -40.21
C LYS A 286 -2.03 -6.71 -39.54
N ALA A 287 -2.33 -6.57 -38.25
CA ALA A 287 -3.22 -7.49 -37.57
C ALA A 287 -4.65 -7.33 -38.13
N ARG A 288 -5.36 -8.44 -38.26
CA ARG A 288 -6.75 -8.49 -38.71
C ARG A 288 -7.65 -9.06 -37.61
N ILE A 289 -8.62 -8.28 -37.19
CA ILE A 289 -9.55 -8.60 -36.11
C ILE A 289 -10.91 -8.87 -36.74
N THR A 290 -11.42 -10.08 -36.60
CA THR A 290 -12.75 -10.48 -37.11
C THR A 290 -13.73 -10.54 -35.95
N CYS A 291 -14.84 -9.82 -36.08
CA CYS A 291 -15.95 -9.85 -35.13
C CYS A 291 -16.98 -10.93 -35.50
N GLU A 292 -17.79 -11.34 -34.52
CA GLU A 292 -18.85 -12.36 -34.72
C GLU A 292 -19.92 -11.92 -35.74
N ASP A 293 -20.14 -10.62 -35.89
CA ASP A 293 -21.06 -10.04 -36.87
C ASP A 293 -20.48 -9.96 -38.30
N GLY A 294 -19.25 -10.45 -38.50
CA GLY A 294 -18.54 -10.45 -39.77
C GLY A 294 -17.78 -9.16 -40.09
N GLU A 295 -17.84 -8.12 -39.24
CA GLU A 295 -17.02 -6.93 -39.43
C GLU A 295 -15.53 -7.25 -39.19
N VAL A 296 -14.67 -6.62 -39.97
CA VAL A 296 -13.22 -6.84 -39.93
C VAL A 296 -12.50 -5.51 -39.75
N PHE A 297 -11.62 -5.44 -38.76
CA PHE A 297 -10.75 -4.31 -38.49
C PHE A 297 -9.30 -4.67 -38.81
N GLU A 298 -8.54 -3.72 -39.35
CA GLU A 298 -7.10 -3.85 -39.55
C GLU A 298 -6.37 -2.84 -38.66
N ALA A 299 -5.30 -3.27 -38.00
CA ALA A 299 -4.50 -2.45 -37.12
C ALA A 299 -3.02 -2.81 -37.19
N ASP A 300 -2.14 -1.82 -37.09
CA ASP A 300 -0.69 -2.06 -37.06
C ASP A 300 -0.26 -2.74 -35.74
N LYS A 301 -0.95 -2.40 -34.64
CA LYS A 301 -0.72 -2.89 -33.28
C LYS A 301 -2.07 -3.16 -32.60
N VAL A 302 -2.16 -4.24 -31.82
CA VAL A 302 -3.38 -4.64 -31.09
C VAL A 302 -3.07 -4.73 -29.62
N VAL A 303 -3.86 -4.06 -28.78
CA VAL A 303 -3.82 -4.25 -27.32
C VAL A 303 -5.03 -5.08 -26.92
N LEU A 304 -4.79 -6.29 -26.40
CA LEU A 304 -5.81 -7.19 -25.90
C LEU A 304 -5.95 -7.03 -24.38
N SER A 305 -7.13 -6.60 -23.94
CA SER A 305 -7.50 -6.50 -22.52
C SER A 305 -8.63 -7.45 -22.12
N ALA A 306 -8.77 -8.57 -22.83
CA ALA A 306 -9.78 -9.59 -22.51
C ALA A 306 -9.50 -10.21 -21.13
N PRO A 307 -10.53 -10.42 -20.29
CA PRO A 307 -10.35 -11.07 -18.99
C PRO A 307 -9.74 -12.46 -19.11
N LEU A 308 -8.97 -12.88 -18.10
CA LEU A 308 -8.34 -14.20 -18.08
C LEU A 308 -9.38 -15.34 -18.23
N GLY A 309 -10.60 -15.17 -17.69
CA GLY A 309 -11.69 -16.13 -17.88
C GLY A 309 -12.12 -16.33 -19.33
N VAL A 310 -12.07 -15.27 -20.16
CA VAL A 310 -12.35 -15.36 -21.61
C VAL A 310 -11.23 -16.10 -22.33
N LEU A 311 -9.96 -15.81 -21.97
CA LEU A 311 -8.80 -16.49 -22.54
C LEU A 311 -8.79 -17.99 -22.19
N LYS A 312 -9.13 -18.36 -20.95
CA LYS A 312 -9.27 -19.75 -20.51
C LYS A 312 -10.39 -20.52 -21.23
N ARG A 313 -11.45 -19.83 -21.66
CA ARG A 313 -12.54 -20.43 -22.46
C ARG A 313 -12.21 -20.56 -23.93
N GLN A 314 -11.12 -19.95 -24.38
CA GLN A 314 -10.71 -19.92 -25.79
C GLN A 314 -11.80 -19.32 -26.70
N SER A 315 -12.56 -18.34 -26.19
CA SER A 315 -13.62 -17.66 -26.96
C SER A 315 -13.09 -16.83 -28.13
N ILE A 316 -11.80 -16.47 -28.10
CA ILE A 316 -11.11 -15.73 -29.16
C ILE A 316 -10.12 -16.69 -29.82
N ALA A 317 -10.28 -16.92 -31.12
CA ALA A 317 -9.33 -17.69 -31.91
C ALA A 317 -8.10 -16.85 -32.28
N PHE A 318 -6.91 -17.38 -32.05
CA PHE A 318 -5.63 -16.75 -32.39
C PHE A 318 -5.00 -17.45 -33.59
N ASP A 319 -4.52 -16.66 -34.55
CA ASP A 319 -3.89 -17.17 -35.78
C ASP A 319 -2.63 -16.32 -36.11
N PRO A 320 -1.42 -16.86 -35.88
CA PRO A 320 -1.15 -18.20 -35.36
C PRO A 320 -1.61 -18.37 -33.89
N PRO A 321 -1.68 -19.62 -33.37
CA PRO A 321 -1.95 -19.85 -31.96
C PRO A 321 -0.93 -19.16 -31.04
N LEU A 322 -1.37 -18.75 -29.85
CA LEU A 322 -0.48 -18.16 -28.85
C LEU A 322 0.68 -19.11 -28.51
N PRO A 323 1.90 -18.63 -28.22
CA PRO A 323 3.01 -19.49 -27.83
C PRO A 323 2.72 -20.31 -26.56
N GLU A 324 3.38 -21.47 -26.43
CA GLU A 324 3.19 -22.40 -25.30
C GLU A 324 3.41 -21.72 -23.94
N TRP A 325 4.40 -20.85 -23.81
CA TRP A 325 4.67 -20.12 -22.56
C TRP A 325 3.51 -19.19 -22.15
N LYS A 326 2.77 -18.62 -23.12
CA LYS A 326 1.58 -17.79 -22.85
C LYS A 326 0.39 -18.66 -22.51
N GLN A 327 0.18 -19.75 -23.25
CA GLN A 327 -0.88 -20.72 -22.96
C GLN A 327 -0.70 -21.38 -21.58
N GLY A 328 0.55 -21.68 -21.19
CA GLY A 328 0.91 -22.19 -19.88
C GLY A 328 0.52 -21.23 -18.76
N ALA A 329 0.89 -19.95 -18.85
CA ALA A 329 0.48 -18.93 -17.89
C ALA A 329 -1.05 -18.76 -17.81
N ILE A 330 -1.74 -18.72 -18.96
CA ILE A 330 -3.22 -18.69 -19.03
C ILE A 330 -3.82 -19.90 -18.30
N SER A 331 -3.23 -21.10 -18.45
CA SER A 331 -3.72 -22.32 -17.82
C SER A 331 -3.48 -22.33 -16.31
N ARG A 332 -2.28 -21.95 -15.88
CA ARG A 332 -1.82 -22.05 -14.48
C ARG A 332 -2.41 -20.99 -13.55
N LEU A 333 -2.58 -19.74 -14.01
CA LEU A 333 -3.19 -18.70 -13.17
C LEU A 333 -4.63 -19.07 -12.79
N GLY A 334 -5.02 -18.77 -11.57
CA GLY A 334 -6.40 -18.91 -11.12
C GLY A 334 -7.29 -17.83 -11.71
N PHE A 335 -8.55 -18.16 -11.99
CA PHE A 335 -9.58 -17.15 -12.25
C PHE A 335 -10.76 -17.40 -11.33
N GLY A 336 -10.94 -16.49 -10.38
CA GLY A 336 -11.83 -16.59 -9.24
C GLY A 336 -13.29 -16.31 -9.60
N LEU A 337 -14.15 -16.44 -8.60
CA LEU A 337 -15.54 -16.10 -8.63
C LEU A 337 -16.00 -15.52 -7.29
N LEU A 338 -16.64 -14.36 -7.37
CA LEU A 338 -17.33 -13.66 -6.30
C LEU A 338 -18.63 -13.12 -6.88
N ASN A 339 -19.77 -13.46 -6.27
CA ASN A 339 -21.07 -12.92 -6.67
C ASN A 339 -21.68 -12.06 -5.56
N LYS A 340 -22.62 -11.21 -5.95
CA LYS A 340 -23.30 -10.24 -5.10
C LYS A 340 -24.81 -10.40 -5.27
N LEU A 341 -25.52 -10.32 -4.16
CA LEU A 341 -26.97 -10.12 -4.13
C LEU A 341 -27.21 -8.68 -3.62
N ILE A 342 -27.75 -7.84 -4.50
CA ILE A 342 -28.09 -6.44 -4.21
C ILE A 342 -29.57 -6.39 -3.87
N LEU A 343 -29.91 -5.79 -2.74
CA LEU A 343 -31.27 -5.65 -2.22
C LEU A 343 -31.58 -4.18 -2.01
N VAL A 344 -32.63 -3.68 -2.65
CA VAL A 344 -33.11 -2.31 -2.50
C VAL A 344 -34.35 -2.33 -1.62
N PHE A 345 -34.39 -1.47 -0.60
CA PHE A 345 -35.50 -1.35 0.32
C PHE A 345 -36.12 0.05 0.26
N ASP A 346 -37.35 0.15 0.75
CA ASP A 346 -38.05 1.43 0.91
C ASP A 346 -37.44 2.25 2.06
N GLU A 347 -37.13 1.59 3.18
CA GLU A 347 -36.59 2.19 4.40
C GLU A 347 -35.50 1.29 5.00
N PRO A 348 -34.45 1.85 5.62
CA PRO A 348 -33.42 1.06 6.29
C PRO A 348 -33.96 0.47 7.60
N PHE A 349 -33.68 -0.82 7.83
CA PHE A 349 -33.99 -1.52 9.09
C PHE A 349 -32.75 -1.92 9.89
N TRP A 350 -31.56 -1.58 9.39
CA TRP A 350 -30.25 -1.88 9.98
C TRP A 350 -29.59 -0.62 10.56
N ASP A 351 -28.42 -0.78 11.19
CA ASP A 351 -27.61 0.32 11.70
C ASP A 351 -26.96 1.11 10.55
N ILE A 352 -27.42 2.34 10.32
CA ILE A 352 -26.94 3.21 9.24
C ILE A 352 -25.57 3.83 9.54
N GLU A 353 -25.14 3.81 10.80
CA GLU A 353 -23.84 4.32 11.24
C GLU A 353 -22.68 3.34 10.95
N ARG A 354 -23.00 2.19 10.34
CA ARG A 354 -22.04 1.16 9.95
C ARG A 354 -22.07 0.96 8.44
N ASP A 355 -20.89 0.85 7.84
CA ASP A 355 -20.78 0.55 6.41
C ASP A 355 -20.90 -0.96 6.12
N MET A 356 -20.75 -1.81 7.13
CA MET A 356 -20.80 -3.26 6.95
C MET A 356 -21.16 -4.03 8.22
N PHE A 357 -21.72 -5.23 8.03
CA PHE A 357 -21.90 -6.23 9.08
C PHE A 357 -21.78 -7.65 8.53
N GLY A 358 -21.33 -8.58 9.35
CA GLY A 358 -21.06 -9.96 8.96
C GLY A 358 -22.03 -10.96 9.58
N LEU A 359 -22.24 -12.09 8.91
CA LEU A 359 -23.03 -13.21 9.39
C LEU A 359 -22.16 -14.46 9.55
N LEU A 360 -22.26 -15.09 10.71
CA LEU A 360 -21.68 -16.41 10.93
C LEU A 360 -22.60 -17.50 10.36
N HIS A 361 -21.99 -18.53 9.78
CA HIS A 361 -22.72 -19.69 9.25
C HIS A 361 -22.49 -20.94 10.09
N GLY A 362 -23.54 -21.74 10.23
CA GLY A 362 -23.48 -23.04 10.88
C GLY A 362 -22.67 -24.06 10.06
N CYS A 363 -22.35 -25.18 10.69
CA CYS A 363 -21.80 -26.32 9.97
C CYS A 363 -22.86 -26.94 9.06
N SER A 364 -22.40 -27.70 8.07
CA SER A 364 -23.25 -28.44 7.15
C SER A 364 -24.22 -29.36 7.91
N PRO A 365 -25.48 -29.51 7.45
CA PRO A 365 -26.45 -30.36 8.12
C PRO A 365 -25.94 -31.79 8.32
N GLY A 366 -26.19 -32.37 9.50
CA GLY A 366 -25.76 -33.73 9.85
C GLY A 366 -24.31 -33.88 10.30
N THR A 367 -23.56 -32.78 10.44
CA THR A 367 -22.20 -32.76 10.99
C THR A 367 -22.18 -32.27 12.44
N ASP A 368 -21.11 -32.58 13.18
CA ASP A 368 -20.91 -32.19 14.58
C ASP A 368 -20.27 -30.79 14.75
N GLY A 369 -19.87 -30.14 13.65
CA GLY A 369 -19.20 -28.84 13.66
C GLY A 369 -17.81 -28.85 14.33
N SER A 370 -17.12 -29.99 14.42
CA SER A 370 -15.80 -30.09 15.05
C SER A 370 -14.62 -30.01 14.08
N ARG A 371 -14.86 -29.78 12.78
CA ARG A 371 -13.83 -29.83 11.73
C ARG A 371 -14.04 -28.74 10.67
N GLN A 372 -12.95 -28.29 10.04
CA GLN A 372 -12.98 -27.19 9.08
C GLN A 372 -13.86 -27.49 7.86
N GLU A 373 -13.79 -28.70 7.33
CA GLU A 373 -14.54 -29.10 6.14
C GLU A 373 -16.06 -29.04 6.35
N HIS A 374 -16.54 -29.10 7.60
CA HIS A 374 -17.96 -29.02 7.90
C HIS A 374 -18.55 -27.64 7.56
N TYR A 375 -17.73 -26.58 7.55
CA TYR A 375 -18.16 -25.20 7.31
C TYR A 375 -17.90 -24.71 5.89
N ARG A 376 -17.01 -25.39 5.16
CA ARG A 376 -16.50 -24.99 3.85
C ARG A 376 -17.58 -24.58 2.85
N ALA A 377 -18.63 -25.40 2.69
CA ALA A 377 -19.63 -25.18 1.65
C ALA A 377 -20.46 -23.90 1.88
N GLY A 378 -20.77 -23.58 3.13
CA GLY A 378 -21.69 -22.50 3.48
C GLY A 378 -21.04 -21.20 3.97
N ARG A 379 -19.76 -21.23 4.40
CA ARG A 379 -19.12 -20.09 5.09
C ARG A 379 -19.13 -18.78 4.32
N GLY A 380 -19.04 -18.83 2.99
CA GLY A 380 -19.00 -17.66 2.13
C GLY A 380 -20.36 -17.13 1.67
N LYS A 381 -21.48 -17.75 2.07
CA LYS A 381 -22.82 -17.44 1.53
C LYS A 381 -23.51 -16.32 2.31
N PHE A 382 -23.57 -15.10 1.78
CA PHE A 382 -24.11 -13.94 2.50
C PHE A 382 -23.33 -13.62 3.79
N TYR A 383 -22.04 -13.95 3.83
CA TYR A 383 -21.23 -13.83 5.05
C TYR A 383 -20.95 -12.36 5.44
N LEU A 384 -21.05 -11.44 4.48
CA LEU A 384 -20.79 -10.01 4.66
C LEU A 384 -21.80 -9.19 3.87
N PHE A 385 -22.35 -8.16 4.52
CA PHE A 385 -23.26 -7.18 3.95
C PHE A 385 -22.63 -5.80 3.94
N TRP A 386 -22.73 -5.11 2.82
CA TRP A 386 -22.40 -3.70 2.69
C TRP A 386 -23.64 -2.83 2.78
N ASN A 387 -23.60 -1.81 3.62
CA ASN A 387 -24.54 -0.70 3.63
C ASN A 387 -24.09 0.32 2.58
N CYS A 388 -24.92 0.52 1.55
CA CYS A 388 -24.60 1.41 0.43
C CYS A 388 -25.44 2.70 0.44
N ILE A 389 -26.00 3.11 1.58
CA ILE A 389 -26.77 4.36 1.67
C ILE A 389 -25.90 5.56 1.28
N GLU A 390 -24.71 5.70 1.88
CA GLU A 390 -23.81 6.84 1.61
C GLU A 390 -23.33 6.89 0.15
N THR A 391 -23.26 5.75 -0.52
CA THR A 391 -22.72 5.67 -1.89
C THR A 391 -23.79 5.64 -2.97
N SER A 392 -24.99 5.17 -2.68
CA SER A 392 -26.11 5.09 -3.64
C SER A 392 -27.17 6.17 -3.42
N GLY A 393 -27.25 6.74 -2.22
CA GLY A 393 -28.34 7.62 -1.79
C GLY A 393 -29.66 6.89 -1.52
N LEU A 394 -29.68 5.56 -1.52
CA LEU A 394 -30.87 4.72 -1.34
C LEU A 394 -30.62 3.63 -0.27
N PRO A 395 -31.65 3.12 0.43
CA PRO A 395 -31.54 1.98 1.34
C PRO A 395 -31.17 0.69 0.61
N VAL A 396 -29.87 0.49 0.37
CA VAL A 396 -29.33 -0.64 -0.40
C VAL A 396 -28.39 -1.46 0.46
N LEU A 397 -28.63 -2.77 0.50
CA LEU A 397 -27.70 -3.76 1.04
C LEU A 397 -27.10 -4.59 -0.10
N ILE A 398 -25.80 -4.86 -0.01
CA ILE A 398 -25.12 -5.82 -0.89
C ILE A 398 -24.61 -6.99 -0.06
N ALA A 399 -25.20 -8.16 -0.24
CA ALA A 399 -24.74 -9.41 0.35
C ALA A 399 -23.70 -10.09 -0.54
N LEU A 400 -22.58 -10.49 0.02
CA LEU A 400 -21.50 -11.16 -0.70
C LEU A 400 -21.64 -12.69 -0.68
N MET A 401 -21.31 -13.32 -1.80
CA MET A 401 -21.21 -14.78 -1.94
C MET A 401 -19.81 -15.14 -2.45
N ALA A 402 -18.97 -15.65 -1.56
CA ALA A 402 -17.56 -15.99 -1.80
C ALA A 402 -17.30 -17.50 -1.72
N GLY A 403 -16.09 -17.93 -2.12
CA GLY A 403 -15.68 -19.34 -2.05
C GLY A 403 -16.62 -20.28 -2.82
N ASP A 404 -16.96 -21.42 -2.21
CA ASP A 404 -17.83 -22.42 -2.85
C ASP A 404 -19.27 -21.90 -3.04
N ALA A 405 -19.74 -21.01 -2.15
CA ALA A 405 -21.06 -20.40 -2.23
C ALA A 405 -21.23 -19.52 -3.47
N ALA A 406 -20.17 -18.86 -3.93
CA ALA A 406 -20.19 -18.08 -5.18
C ALA A 406 -20.52 -18.95 -6.39
N HIS A 407 -19.99 -20.18 -6.42
CA HIS A 407 -20.28 -21.16 -7.46
C HIS A 407 -21.68 -21.77 -7.33
N GLU A 408 -22.20 -21.95 -6.12
CA GLU A 408 -23.58 -22.39 -5.89
C GLU A 408 -24.59 -21.37 -6.40
N ALA A 409 -24.35 -20.08 -6.13
CA ALA A 409 -25.20 -18.97 -6.56
C ALA A 409 -25.42 -18.91 -8.08
N GLU A 410 -24.44 -19.35 -8.89
CA GLU A 410 -24.58 -19.44 -10.35
C GLU A 410 -25.67 -20.42 -10.80
N ARG A 411 -25.94 -21.45 -9.99
CA ARG A 411 -26.93 -22.50 -10.29
C ARG A 411 -28.27 -22.30 -9.58
N ALA A 412 -28.27 -21.58 -8.46
CA ALA A 412 -29.48 -21.30 -7.70
C ALA A 412 -30.37 -20.29 -8.43
N SER A 413 -31.69 -20.37 -8.18
CA SER A 413 -32.63 -19.37 -8.69
C SER A 413 -32.54 -18.07 -7.88
N ASP A 414 -32.84 -16.93 -8.50
CA ASP A 414 -32.82 -15.64 -7.81
C ASP A 414 -33.78 -15.64 -6.62
N ARG A 415 -34.98 -16.21 -6.79
CA ARG A 415 -35.98 -16.32 -5.73
C ARG A 415 -35.45 -17.06 -4.51
N ASP A 416 -34.81 -18.22 -4.70
CA ASP A 416 -34.33 -19.02 -3.57
C ASP A 416 -33.19 -18.30 -2.83
N LEU A 417 -32.29 -17.62 -3.56
CA LEU A 417 -31.22 -16.80 -2.96
C LEU A 417 -31.79 -15.62 -2.16
N ILE A 418 -32.81 -14.94 -2.70
CA ILE A 418 -33.48 -13.81 -2.04
C ILE A 418 -34.20 -14.31 -0.79
N GLU A 419 -35.01 -15.36 -0.88
CA GLU A 419 -35.75 -15.93 0.25
C GLU A 419 -34.80 -16.36 1.38
N GLU A 420 -33.70 -17.03 1.05
CA GLU A 420 -32.70 -17.45 2.02
C GLU A 420 -32.03 -16.24 2.70
N CYS A 421 -31.55 -15.27 1.91
CA CYS A 421 -30.92 -14.06 2.41
C CYS A 421 -31.87 -13.24 3.31
N MET A 422 -33.12 -13.05 2.90
CA MET A 422 -34.14 -12.38 3.70
C MET A 422 -34.46 -13.15 4.98
N GLY A 423 -34.39 -14.48 4.96
CA GLY A 423 -34.48 -15.32 6.15
C GLY A 423 -33.37 -15.05 7.15
N HIS A 424 -32.13 -14.83 6.69
CA HIS A 424 -31.02 -14.41 7.55
C HIS A 424 -31.25 -13.02 8.14
N LEU A 425 -31.61 -12.04 7.30
CA LEU A 425 -31.84 -10.65 7.74
C LEU A 425 -32.97 -10.56 8.78
N ARG A 426 -34.07 -11.30 8.60
CA ARG A 426 -35.18 -11.37 9.56
C ARG A 426 -34.79 -12.00 10.90
N ARG A 427 -33.83 -12.92 10.93
CA ARG A 427 -33.32 -13.50 12.18
C ARG A 427 -32.44 -12.51 12.94
N VAL A 428 -31.57 -11.80 12.21
CA VAL A 428 -30.65 -10.80 12.77
C VAL A 428 -31.42 -9.61 13.32
N PHE A 429 -32.30 -9.02 12.52
CA PHE A 429 -33.07 -7.83 12.88
C PHE A 429 -34.48 -8.20 13.34
N LYS A 430 -34.60 -9.24 14.18
CA LYS A 430 -35.88 -9.79 14.66
C LYS A 430 -36.75 -8.79 15.43
N ASP A 431 -36.12 -7.80 16.03
CA ASP A 431 -36.79 -6.74 16.80
C ASP A 431 -37.31 -5.60 15.89
N ASN A 432 -36.95 -5.64 14.60
CA ASN A 432 -37.34 -4.66 13.59
C ASN A 432 -38.31 -5.31 12.58
N LYS A 433 -39.18 -4.50 11.96
CA LYS A 433 -39.96 -4.96 10.82
C LYS A 433 -39.08 -4.97 9.57
N VAL A 434 -38.63 -6.15 9.15
CA VAL A 434 -37.82 -6.34 7.93
C VAL A 434 -38.75 -6.58 6.72
N PRO A 435 -38.96 -5.59 5.83
CA PRO A 435 -39.81 -5.74 4.65
C PRO A 435 -39.14 -6.62 3.58
N ASP A 436 -39.92 -7.09 2.61
CA ASP A 436 -39.36 -7.62 1.37
C ASP A 436 -38.66 -6.50 0.58
N PRO A 437 -37.60 -6.81 -0.19
CA PRO A 437 -36.94 -5.83 -1.03
C PRO A 437 -37.87 -5.34 -2.15
N LEU A 438 -37.78 -4.06 -2.50
CA LEU A 438 -38.45 -3.48 -3.66
C LEU A 438 -37.87 -4.02 -4.97
N GLU A 439 -36.55 -4.16 -5.01
CA GLU A 439 -35.79 -4.68 -6.15
C GLU A 439 -34.64 -5.56 -5.65
N ALA A 440 -34.31 -6.60 -6.41
CA ALA A 440 -33.21 -7.49 -6.11
C ALA A 440 -32.44 -7.85 -7.37
N ILE A 441 -31.10 -7.86 -7.28
CA ILE A 441 -30.22 -8.19 -8.40
C ILE A 441 -29.17 -9.19 -7.94
N VAL A 442 -29.08 -10.33 -8.63
CA VAL A 442 -28.04 -11.35 -8.40
C VAL A 442 -27.03 -11.29 -9.54
N THR A 443 -25.75 -11.10 -9.21
CA THR A 443 -24.69 -11.20 -10.23
C THR A 443 -24.33 -12.66 -10.52
N ARG A 444 -23.94 -12.93 -11.76
CA ARG A 444 -23.47 -14.25 -12.22
C ARG A 444 -22.23 -14.11 -13.10
N TRP A 445 -21.11 -13.72 -12.48
CA TRP A 445 -19.86 -13.39 -13.18
C TRP A 445 -19.24 -14.57 -13.93
N LYS A 446 -19.46 -15.81 -13.47
CA LYS A 446 -18.96 -17.00 -14.19
C LYS A 446 -19.78 -17.25 -15.45
N SER A 447 -21.07 -16.97 -15.43
CA SER A 447 -21.95 -17.19 -16.58
C SER A 447 -21.87 -16.05 -17.61
N ASP A 448 -21.37 -14.88 -17.22
CA ASP A 448 -21.10 -13.77 -18.15
C ASP A 448 -20.05 -14.19 -19.20
N PRO A 449 -20.40 -14.21 -20.50
CA PRO A 449 -19.49 -14.63 -21.57
C PRO A 449 -18.31 -13.69 -21.78
N PHE A 450 -18.39 -12.43 -21.31
CA PHE A 450 -17.37 -11.41 -21.48
C PHE A 450 -16.43 -11.29 -20.26
N ALA A 451 -16.72 -12.00 -19.18
CA ALA A 451 -15.86 -12.09 -18.00
C ALA A 451 -15.37 -13.52 -17.75
N GLY A 452 -16.29 -14.48 -17.68
CA GLY A 452 -16.00 -15.89 -17.41
C GLY A 452 -15.60 -16.19 -15.95
N GLY A 453 -15.79 -15.24 -15.03
CA GLY A 453 -15.37 -15.23 -13.63
C GLY A 453 -15.22 -13.78 -13.14
N SER A 454 -14.60 -13.58 -11.97
CA SER A 454 -14.47 -12.26 -11.33
C SER A 454 -13.11 -11.62 -11.58
N TYR A 455 -12.04 -12.19 -11.02
CA TYR A 455 -10.67 -11.69 -11.15
C TYR A 455 -9.67 -12.82 -10.87
N SER A 456 -8.43 -12.62 -11.28
CA SER A 456 -7.36 -13.61 -11.14
C SER A 456 -6.90 -13.81 -9.68
N PHE A 457 -6.29 -14.97 -9.43
CA PHE A 457 -5.61 -15.29 -8.16
C PHE A 457 -4.42 -16.20 -8.44
N VAL A 458 -3.45 -16.26 -7.52
CA VAL A 458 -2.31 -17.19 -7.62
C VAL A 458 -2.74 -18.58 -7.18
N ALA A 459 -2.96 -19.46 -8.15
CA ALA A 459 -3.34 -20.83 -7.90
C ALA A 459 -2.15 -21.66 -7.45
N ALA A 460 -2.39 -22.80 -6.80
CA ALA A 460 -1.32 -23.65 -6.28
C ALA A 460 -0.29 -24.12 -7.33
N GLY A 461 -0.70 -24.28 -8.59
CA GLY A 461 0.19 -24.59 -9.69
C GLY A 461 0.72 -23.38 -10.47
N SER A 462 0.47 -22.15 -10.01
CA SER A 462 0.97 -20.92 -10.64
C SER A 462 2.47 -20.74 -10.38
N GLU A 463 3.16 -20.20 -11.37
CA GLU A 463 4.57 -19.85 -11.29
C GLU A 463 4.72 -18.35 -10.94
N PRO A 464 5.78 -17.93 -10.22
CA PRO A 464 5.96 -16.52 -9.83
C PRO A 464 5.99 -15.52 -10.99
N GLN A 465 6.32 -15.99 -12.19
CA GLN A 465 6.43 -15.15 -13.39
C GLN A 465 5.13 -15.10 -14.21
N ASP A 466 4.07 -15.81 -13.81
CA ASP A 466 2.90 -16.00 -14.67
C ASP A 466 2.21 -14.68 -15.05
N TYR A 467 2.13 -13.69 -14.15
CA TYR A 467 1.60 -12.36 -14.49
C TYR A 467 2.48 -11.59 -15.48
N ASP A 468 3.81 -11.72 -15.36
CA ASP A 468 4.76 -11.09 -16.29
C ASP A 468 4.70 -11.77 -17.66
N LEU A 469 4.57 -13.11 -17.68
CA LEU A 469 4.30 -13.86 -18.89
C LEU A 469 2.95 -13.43 -19.50
N MET A 470 1.91 -13.20 -18.71
CA MET A 470 0.64 -12.66 -19.22
C MET A 470 0.79 -11.27 -19.84
N ALA A 471 1.63 -10.40 -19.27
CA ALA A 471 1.91 -9.06 -19.80
C ALA A 471 2.73 -9.06 -21.10
N LYS A 472 3.67 -10.01 -21.26
CA LYS A 472 4.65 -10.01 -22.35
C LYS A 472 4.01 -9.95 -23.75
N PRO A 473 4.38 -9.00 -24.63
CA PRO A 473 3.82 -8.90 -25.97
C PRO A 473 4.28 -10.05 -26.89
N ILE A 474 3.54 -10.27 -27.97
CA ILE A 474 3.83 -11.22 -29.04
C ILE A 474 3.74 -10.46 -30.37
N ASP A 475 4.89 -10.16 -30.99
CA ASP A 475 4.97 -9.40 -32.22
C ASP A 475 4.18 -8.07 -32.15
N ASN A 476 3.04 -7.95 -32.86
CA ASN A 476 2.16 -6.78 -32.84
C ASN A 476 0.94 -6.92 -31.92
N LEU A 477 0.88 -7.95 -31.08
CA LEU A 477 -0.15 -8.22 -30.08
C LEU A 477 0.38 -7.96 -28.66
N PHE A 478 -0.18 -6.95 -28.00
CA PHE A 478 0.16 -6.50 -26.65
C PHE A 478 -0.96 -6.89 -25.69
N PHE A 479 -0.65 -7.03 -24.41
CA PHE A 479 -1.60 -7.49 -23.40
C PHE A 479 -1.71 -6.49 -22.25
N ALA A 480 -2.94 -6.23 -21.83
CA ALA A 480 -3.28 -5.41 -20.67
C ALA A 480 -4.41 -6.05 -19.87
N GLY A 481 -4.76 -5.47 -18.72
CA GLY A 481 -5.79 -5.95 -17.82
C GLY A 481 -5.22 -6.43 -16.48
N GLU A 482 -6.11 -6.66 -15.52
CA GLU A 482 -5.74 -6.99 -14.14
C GLU A 482 -4.80 -8.22 -14.05
N ALA A 483 -5.07 -9.25 -14.86
CA ALA A 483 -4.26 -10.48 -14.92
C ALA A 483 -2.90 -10.31 -15.64
N THR A 484 -2.47 -9.07 -15.89
CA THR A 484 -1.17 -8.72 -16.46
C THR A 484 -0.36 -7.79 -15.56
N CYS A 485 -0.81 -7.54 -14.33
CA CYS A 485 -0.12 -6.67 -13.37
C CYS A 485 0.27 -7.47 -12.13
N GLY A 486 1.51 -7.97 -12.07
CA GLY A 486 1.96 -8.81 -10.95
C GLY A 486 2.06 -8.09 -9.60
N THR A 487 2.23 -6.76 -9.60
CA THR A 487 2.32 -5.94 -8.38
C THR A 487 0.96 -5.57 -7.80
N HIS A 488 -0.08 -5.51 -8.62
CA HIS A 488 -1.44 -5.13 -8.20
C HIS A 488 -2.50 -5.95 -8.96
N PRO A 489 -2.46 -7.30 -8.92
CA PRO A 489 -3.43 -8.12 -9.63
C PRO A 489 -4.85 -7.91 -9.08
N ALA A 490 -5.87 -8.39 -9.77
CA ALA A 490 -7.26 -8.39 -9.29
C ALA A 490 -7.90 -7.01 -8.96
N THR A 491 -7.25 -5.90 -9.32
CA THR A 491 -7.69 -4.55 -8.93
C THR A 491 -7.95 -3.65 -10.13
N VAL A 492 -8.76 -2.60 -9.92
CA VAL A 492 -9.01 -1.56 -10.93
C VAL A 492 -7.74 -0.74 -11.19
N HIS A 493 -6.95 -0.42 -10.16
CA HIS A 493 -5.70 0.32 -10.34
C HIS A 493 -4.65 -0.52 -11.06
N GLY A 494 -4.55 -1.82 -10.80
CA GLY A 494 -3.68 -2.72 -11.55
C GLY A 494 -4.07 -2.83 -13.02
N ALA A 495 -5.37 -2.93 -13.32
CA ALA A 495 -5.86 -2.84 -14.70
C ALA A 495 -5.48 -1.51 -15.36
N TYR A 496 -5.62 -0.38 -14.66
CA TYR A 496 -5.22 0.94 -15.15
C TYR A 496 -3.71 1.04 -15.42
N ILE A 497 -2.87 0.63 -14.46
CA ILE A 497 -1.40 0.61 -14.57
C ILE A 497 -0.97 -0.26 -15.76
N SER A 498 -1.58 -1.45 -15.91
CA SER A 498 -1.27 -2.33 -17.04
C SER A 498 -1.64 -1.72 -18.40
N GLY A 499 -2.70 -0.90 -18.45
CA GLY A 499 -3.09 -0.18 -19.66
C GLY A 499 -2.07 0.91 -20.02
N LEU A 500 -1.57 1.65 -19.02
CA LEU A 500 -0.48 2.62 -19.22
C LEU A 500 0.80 1.92 -19.71
N ARG A 501 1.15 0.78 -19.11
CA ARG A 501 2.30 -0.03 -19.55
C ARG A 501 2.14 -0.47 -21.01
N ALA A 502 1.03 -1.11 -21.36
CA ALA A 502 0.81 -1.60 -22.72
C ALA A 502 0.80 -0.45 -23.75
N ALA A 503 0.27 0.72 -23.39
CA ALA A 503 0.34 1.92 -24.24
C ALA A 503 1.79 2.37 -24.46
N ALA A 504 2.62 2.38 -23.41
CA ALA A 504 4.05 2.68 -23.53
C ALA A 504 4.78 1.67 -24.42
N GLU A 505 4.56 0.36 -24.21
CA GLU A 505 5.13 -0.70 -25.05
C GLU A 505 4.78 -0.55 -26.53
N VAL A 506 3.52 -0.18 -26.83
CA VAL A 506 3.08 0.11 -28.20
C VAL A 506 3.86 1.30 -28.78
N VAL A 507 3.95 2.41 -28.04
CA VAL A 507 4.66 3.63 -28.46
C VAL A 507 6.15 3.34 -28.70
N ASP A 508 6.81 2.65 -27.77
CA ASP A 508 8.22 2.27 -27.89
C ASP A 508 8.45 1.38 -29.12
N SER A 509 7.52 0.46 -29.41
CA SER A 509 7.60 -0.39 -30.59
C SER A 509 7.39 0.34 -31.92
N LEU A 510 6.82 1.54 -31.90
CA LEU A 510 6.58 2.38 -33.08
C LEU A 510 7.69 3.39 -33.31
N ILE A 511 8.20 4.00 -32.24
CA ILE A 511 9.24 5.04 -32.30
C ILE A 511 10.64 4.41 -32.40
N GLY A 512 10.83 3.23 -31.83
CA GLY A 512 12.15 2.63 -31.66
C GLY A 512 12.96 3.29 -30.54
N PRO A 513 14.19 2.82 -30.29
CA PRO A 513 15.05 3.41 -29.26
C PRO A 513 15.33 4.88 -29.60
N VAL A 514 15.24 5.76 -28.61
CA VAL A 514 15.63 7.17 -28.77
C VAL A 514 17.12 7.23 -29.06
N GLU A 515 17.50 7.62 -30.28
CA GLU A 515 18.90 7.83 -30.65
C GLU A 515 19.44 9.06 -29.91
N VAL A 516 20.28 8.82 -28.90
CA VAL A 516 21.05 9.89 -28.25
C VAL A 516 22.32 10.12 -29.07
N ALA A 517 22.52 11.36 -29.53
CA ALA A 517 23.71 11.72 -30.30
C ALA A 517 24.99 11.48 -29.48
N ASP A 518 25.99 10.84 -30.09
CA ASP A 518 27.29 10.58 -29.48
C ASP A 518 28.40 11.27 -30.32
N PRO A 519 29.22 12.17 -29.73
CA PRO A 519 29.20 12.61 -28.33
C PRO A 519 28.03 13.55 -28.00
N ILE A 520 27.46 13.36 -26.81
CA ILE A 520 26.42 14.23 -26.20
C ILE A 520 26.85 15.70 -26.17
N VAL A 521 28.17 15.96 -26.17
CA VAL A 521 28.78 17.27 -26.31
C VAL A 521 29.64 17.27 -27.57
N SER A 522 29.27 18.05 -28.57
CA SER A 522 30.14 18.28 -29.73
C SER A 522 31.47 18.85 -29.25
N SER A 523 32.59 18.23 -29.61
CA SER A 523 33.90 18.79 -29.31
C SER A 523 34.04 20.14 -30.01
N THR A 524 33.93 21.23 -29.24
CA THR A 524 34.21 22.57 -29.74
C THR A 524 35.65 22.55 -30.23
N THR A 525 35.82 22.58 -31.54
CA THR A 525 37.11 22.76 -32.17
C THR A 525 37.67 24.07 -31.66
N MET A 526 38.80 24.03 -30.94
CA MET A 526 39.50 25.22 -30.49
C MET A 526 39.95 26.03 -31.72
N SER A 527 39.15 27.02 -32.10
CA SER A 527 39.57 28.05 -33.04
C SER A 527 40.62 28.93 -32.34
N GLN A 528 41.85 28.79 -32.80
CA GLN A 528 43.01 29.56 -32.41
C GLN A 528 42.74 31.07 -32.47
N GLY A 529 42.99 31.73 -31.33
CA GLY A 529 43.63 33.03 -31.21
C GLY A 529 43.06 34.22 -31.99
N LEU A 530 42.45 35.17 -31.26
CA LEU A 530 42.82 36.57 -31.39
C LEU A 530 42.75 37.25 -30.02
N ARG A 531 43.94 37.51 -29.44
CA ARG A 531 44.13 38.38 -28.28
C ARG A 531 43.75 39.82 -28.64
N ARG A 532 43.00 40.50 -27.79
CA ARG A 532 43.26 41.92 -27.53
C ARG A 532 42.95 42.30 -26.09
N GLN A 533 43.93 42.97 -25.51
CA GLN A 533 44.08 43.37 -24.12
C GLN A 533 43.07 44.43 -23.70
N THR A 534 42.65 44.39 -22.44
CA THR A 534 42.77 45.54 -21.52
C THR A 534 42.61 45.04 -20.09
N THR A 535 43.67 45.26 -19.31
CA THR A 535 43.75 45.10 -17.86
C THR A 535 43.36 46.42 -17.18
N GLU A 536 43.02 46.31 -15.89
CA GLU A 536 42.66 47.34 -14.88
C GLU A 536 41.14 47.55 -14.78
N GLU A 537 40.46 47.41 -13.64
CA GLU A 537 40.90 47.51 -12.24
C GLU A 537 39.95 46.74 -11.30
N ILE A 538 40.50 46.33 -10.17
CA ILE A 538 39.87 45.56 -9.10
C ILE A 538 38.96 46.47 -8.27
N ALA A 539 37.70 46.06 -8.04
CA ALA A 539 36.89 46.54 -6.92
C ALA A 539 36.53 45.36 -6.01
N VAL A 540 37.19 45.31 -4.87
CA VAL A 540 37.04 44.36 -3.76
C VAL A 540 35.90 44.82 -2.85
N LEU A 541 34.89 43.94 -2.71
CA LEU A 541 34.01 43.67 -1.55
C LEU A 541 33.03 44.78 -1.07
N PRO A 542 31.85 44.40 -0.54
CA PRO A 542 31.79 43.81 0.80
C PRO A 542 31.08 42.45 0.88
N GLN A 543 31.73 41.55 1.64
CA GLN A 543 31.04 40.49 2.38
C GLN A 543 29.85 41.08 3.15
N LYS A 544 28.63 40.62 2.84
CA LYS A 544 27.47 40.87 3.70
C LYS A 544 27.36 39.78 4.77
N ARG A 545 27.72 40.23 5.97
CA ARG A 545 27.21 39.93 7.32
C ARG A 545 26.15 38.82 7.45
N LYS A 546 26.42 37.92 8.40
CA LYS A 546 25.43 37.21 9.23
C LYS A 546 24.25 38.13 9.56
N GLY A 547 23.03 37.76 9.15
CA GLY A 547 21.82 38.47 9.56
C GLY A 547 20.69 38.57 8.54
N ASP A 548 20.67 37.76 7.48
CA ASP A 548 19.44 37.59 6.70
C ASP A 548 18.58 36.51 7.38
N GLU A 549 17.36 36.87 7.76
CA GLU A 549 16.37 35.99 8.37
C GLU A 549 16.08 34.81 7.44
N VAL A 550 16.56 33.63 7.83
CA VAL A 550 16.12 32.37 7.25
C VAL A 550 14.65 32.19 7.61
N LEU A 551 13.77 32.31 6.61
CA LEU A 551 12.35 32.02 6.77
C LEU A 551 12.17 30.58 7.33
N PRO A 552 11.26 30.35 8.29
CA PRO A 552 11.11 29.04 8.90
C PRO A 552 10.58 28.03 7.88
N THR A 553 11.32 26.95 7.65
CA THR A 553 10.81 25.74 7.00
C THR A 553 9.74 25.09 7.88
N GLY A 554 8.48 25.12 7.44
CA GLY A 554 7.37 24.43 8.07
C GLY A 554 6.04 24.68 7.36
N THR A 555 5.43 23.58 6.87
CA THR A 555 4.07 23.45 6.31
C THR A 555 3.72 24.37 5.13
N PHE A 556 4.17 23.97 3.94
CA PHE A 556 3.36 23.70 2.74
C PHE A 556 4.37 23.32 1.66
N THR A 557 4.27 22.11 1.13
CA THR A 557 5.08 21.66 -0.01
C THR A 557 4.74 22.55 -1.20
N ARG A 558 5.66 23.45 -1.56
CA ARG A 558 5.69 24.04 -2.90
C ARG A 558 5.66 22.85 -3.88
N PRO A 559 4.68 22.74 -4.79
CA PRO A 559 4.64 21.64 -5.73
C PRO A 559 5.95 21.64 -6.52
N ALA A 560 6.75 20.59 -6.35
CA ALA A 560 7.89 20.33 -7.20
C ALA A 560 7.36 19.78 -8.53
N LYS A 561 6.88 20.68 -9.40
CA LYS A 561 6.59 20.37 -10.79
C LYS A 561 7.14 21.47 -11.68
N GLU A 562 8.03 21.03 -12.58
CA GLU A 562 8.53 21.68 -13.79
C GLU A 562 9.18 23.06 -13.57
N THR A 563 10.36 23.29 -14.14
CA THR A 563 11.01 24.61 -14.13
C THR A 563 10.06 25.61 -14.81
N PRO A 564 9.34 26.48 -14.07
CA PRO A 564 8.28 27.27 -14.67
C PRO A 564 8.92 28.34 -15.56
N SER A 565 8.25 28.71 -16.65
CA SER A 565 8.63 29.90 -17.42
C SER A 565 8.72 31.12 -16.48
N GLY A 566 9.62 32.08 -16.75
CA GLY A 566 9.84 33.23 -15.86
C GLY A 566 8.57 34.05 -15.55
N ALA A 567 7.57 34.02 -16.44
CA ALA A 567 6.27 34.68 -16.22
C ALA A 567 5.39 33.97 -15.18
N GLN A 568 5.41 32.63 -15.14
CA GLN A 568 4.66 31.85 -14.16
C GLN A 568 5.22 32.07 -12.75
N GLN A 569 6.55 32.07 -12.61
CA GLN A 569 7.21 32.35 -11.33
C GLN A 569 6.91 33.77 -10.83
N ALA A 570 6.87 34.74 -11.74
CA ALA A 570 6.56 36.13 -11.40
C ALA A 570 5.09 36.30 -10.99
N TYR A 571 4.17 35.59 -11.64
CA TYR A 571 2.75 35.56 -11.27
C TYR A 571 2.55 34.97 -9.87
N ASP A 572 3.13 33.81 -9.63
CA ASP A 572 3.04 33.13 -8.33
C ASP A 572 3.64 34.01 -7.22
N THR A 573 4.78 34.66 -7.48
CA THR A 573 5.39 35.58 -6.52
C THR A 573 4.47 36.77 -6.22
N ALA A 574 3.88 37.40 -7.25
CA ALA A 574 2.97 38.53 -7.07
C ALA A 574 1.67 38.15 -6.33
N LEU A 575 1.14 36.95 -6.59
CA LEU A 575 -0.01 36.40 -5.88
C LEU A 575 0.30 36.25 -4.38
N TRP A 576 1.43 35.62 -4.05
CA TRP A 576 1.82 35.39 -2.66
C TRP A 576 2.15 36.69 -1.94
N ASP A 577 2.83 37.65 -2.59
CA ASP A 577 3.08 38.99 -2.02
C ASP A 577 1.76 39.71 -1.69
N TYR A 578 0.76 39.60 -2.58
CA TYR A 578 -0.57 40.17 -2.34
C TYR A 578 -1.26 39.49 -1.15
N ILE A 579 -1.29 38.16 -1.10
CA ILE A 579 -1.86 37.39 0.02
C ILE A 579 -1.21 37.83 1.35
N TYR A 580 0.13 37.85 1.42
CA TYR A 580 0.83 38.26 2.63
C TYR A 580 0.56 39.72 3.02
N SER A 581 0.34 40.61 2.05
CA SER A 581 -0.02 42.01 2.34
C SER A 581 -1.41 42.17 2.97
N ILE A 582 -2.35 41.25 2.72
CA ILE A 582 -3.72 41.32 3.21
C ILE A 582 -3.92 40.57 4.52
N ILE A 583 -3.37 39.35 4.64
CA ILE A 583 -3.62 38.47 5.80
C ILE A 583 -2.39 38.21 6.66
N GLY A 584 -1.21 38.71 6.26
CA GLY A 584 0.04 38.48 6.97
C GLY A 584 0.61 37.07 6.76
N PHE A 585 1.76 36.81 7.38
CA PHE A 585 2.41 35.50 7.32
C PHE A 585 1.63 34.43 8.09
N ALA A 586 1.77 33.18 7.65
CA ALA A 586 1.15 32.04 8.32
C ALA A 586 1.64 31.93 9.79
N PRO A 587 0.75 31.52 10.71
CA PRO A 587 1.11 31.35 12.12
C PRO A 587 2.18 30.27 12.26
N ALA A 588 3.27 30.58 12.97
CA ALA A 588 4.37 29.65 13.18
C ALA A 588 3.96 28.52 14.13
N LYS A 589 4.31 27.28 13.77
CA LYS A 589 4.04 26.11 14.61
C LYS A 589 4.78 26.22 15.95
N PRO A 590 4.11 26.02 17.10
CA PRO A 590 4.76 26.09 18.40
C PRO A 590 5.86 25.03 18.55
N ALA A 591 7.00 25.42 19.13
CA ALA A 591 8.11 24.51 19.38
C ALA A 591 7.77 23.54 20.53
N LYS A 592 8.15 22.27 20.40
CA LYS A 592 7.90 21.26 21.43
C LYS A 592 8.85 21.45 22.62
N SER A 593 8.30 21.76 23.79
CA SER A 593 9.05 21.90 25.05
C SER A 593 9.16 20.58 25.81
N GLY A 594 10.39 20.11 26.10
CA GLY A 594 10.74 19.22 27.22
C GLY A 594 9.84 18.02 27.50
N ILE A 595 9.72 17.07 26.55
CA ILE A 595 8.82 15.90 26.65
C ILE A 595 9.39 14.76 27.53
N ASN A 596 10.68 14.79 27.88
CA ASN A 596 11.31 13.69 28.61
C ASN A 596 11.72 14.13 30.04
N PRO A 597 11.16 13.52 31.11
CA PRO A 597 11.53 13.82 32.49
C PRO A 597 13.03 13.66 32.77
N PHE A 598 13.67 12.70 32.10
CA PHE A 598 15.10 12.44 32.23
C PHE A 598 15.96 13.60 31.70
N LEU A 599 15.48 14.36 30.70
CA LEU A 599 16.25 15.50 30.16
C LEU A 599 16.22 16.70 31.12
N LEU A 600 15.13 16.87 31.87
CA LEU A 600 15.03 17.88 32.94
C LEU A 600 15.95 17.47 34.11
N TYR A 601 15.89 16.21 34.53
CA TYR A 601 16.78 15.65 35.54
C TYR A 601 18.26 15.74 35.13
N GLN A 602 18.55 15.46 33.86
CA GLN A 602 19.90 15.60 33.30
C GLN A 602 20.38 17.04 33.37
N LYS A 603 19.54 18.02 33.06
CA LYS A 603 19.92 19.43 33.11
C LYS A 603 20.33 19.86 34.51
N ASP A 604 19.63 19.39 35.54
CA ASP A 604 19.88 19.76 36.94
C ASP A 604 21.12 19.07 37.51
N HIS A 605 21.31 17.78 37.23
CA HIS A 605 22.40 16.99 37.82
C HIS A 605 23.65 16.85 36.94
N TRP A 606 23.67 17.44 35.73
CA TRP A 606 24.81 17.33 34.81
C TRP A 606 26.12 17.80 35.42
N ALA A 607 26.10 18.94 36.12
CA ALA A 607 27.30 19.53 36.69
C ALA A 607 27.88 18.68 37.83
N GLU A 608 27.01 18.17 38.71
CA GLU A 608 27.37 17.33 39.85
C GLU A 608 27.96 15.99 39.41
N VAL A 609 27.29 15.31 38.46
CA VAL A 609 27.75 14.01 37.93
C VAL A 609 29.04 14.16 37.14
N LYS A 610 29.17 15.26 36.38
CA LYS A 610 30.42 15.57 35.66
C LYS A 610 31.59 15.71 36.62
N GLU A 611 31.44 16.43 37.72
CA GLU A 611 32.51 16.60 38.71
C GLU A 611 32.89 15.27 39.37
N GLN A 612 31.91 14.42 39.66
CA GLN A 612 32.15 13.08 40.23
C GLN A 612 32.88 12.15 39.25
N CYS A 613 32.45 12.13 37.98
CA CYS A 613 33.10 11.34 36.93
C CYS A 613 34.51 11.86 36.61
N ASP A 614 34.72 13.18 36.60
CA ASP A 614 36.04 13.79 36.43
C ASP A 614 36.98 13.36 37.57
N LYS A 615 36.54 13.44 38.83
CA LYS A 615 37.31 12.98 40.01
C LYS A 615 37.64 11.48 39.96
N GLN A 616 36.67 10.64 39.59
CA GLN A 616 36.89 9.19 39.46
C GLN A 616 37.91 8.87 38.37
N LYS A 617 37.91 9.62 37.27
CA LYS A 617 38.85 9.43 36.16
C LYS A 617 40.24 9.97 36.48
N GLN A 618 40.34 11.06 37.25
CA GLN A 618 41.61 11.55 37.80
C GLN A 618 42.23 10.54 38.77
N ALA A 619 41.42 9.86 39.58
CA ALA A 619 41.88 8.83 40.53
C ALA A 619 42.32 7.51 39.87
N THR A 620 41.81 7.19 38.67
CA THR A 620 42.07 5.93 37.96
C THR A 620 43.04 6.05 36.78
N SER A 621 43.42 7.27 36.40
CA SER A 621 44.31 7.52 35.26
C SER A 621 45.78 7.19 35.58
N LYS A 622 46.43 6.39 34.73
CA LYS A 622 47.88 6.10 34.76
C LYS A 622 48.71 7.06 33.89
N SER A 623 48.15 8.22 33.51
CA SER A 623 48.80 9.21 32.64
C SER A 623 49.82 10.08 33.40
N LYS A 624 50.81 10.65 32.70
CA LYS A 624 51.87 11.51 33.27
C LYS A 624 51.38 12.81 33.93
N ASN A 625 50.12 13.22 33.72
CA ASN A 625 49.47 14.34 34.41
C ASN A 625 48.05 13.93 34.84
N PRO A 626 47.85 13.43 36.08
CA PRO A 626 46.55 12.95 36.56
C PRO A 626 45.52 14.05 36.80
N GLU A 627 45.94 15.28 37.14
CA GLU A 627 45.06 16.39 37.53
C GLU A 627 44.24 17.01 36.38
N THR A 628 44.57 16.68 35.11
CA THR A 628 43.88 17.24 33.93
C THR A 628 42.96 16.24 33.21
N ALA A 629 42.85 15.00 33.73
CA ALA A 629 41.97 13.98 33.14
C ALA A 629 40.50 14.36 33.34
N LYS A 630 39.71 14.34 32.25
CA LYS A 630 38.27 14.62 32.24
C LYS A 630 37.49 13.45 31.67
N ALA A 631 36.33 13.17 32.25
CA ALA A 631 35.38 12.18 31.80
C ALA A 631 34.82 12.57 30.42
N THR A 632 34.61 11.56 29.57
CA THR A 632 33.97 11.80 28.27
C THR A 632 32.49 12.07 28.48
N ARG A 633 31.87 12.75 27.51
CA ARG A 633 30.45 13.08 27.57
C ARG A 633 29.55 11.85 27.73
N ASP A 634 29.98 10.71 27.19
CA ASP A 634 29.21 9.46 27.25
C ASP A 634 29.37 8.74 28.59
N GLU A 635 30.53 8.83 29.24
CA GLU A 635 30.71 8.33 30.63
C GLU A 635 29.80 9.07 31.62
N ILE A 636 29.69 10.39 31.48
CA ILE A 636 28.81 11.22 32.30
C ILE A 636 27.34 10.86 32.06
N ARG A 637 26.94 10.61 30.81
CA ARG A 637 25.58 10.18 30.46
C ARG A 637 25.24 8.80 31.05
N ILE A 638 26.17 7.86 31.03
CA ILE A 638 25.98 6.52 31.60
C ILE A 638 25.78 6.60 33.12
N ALA A 639 26.62 7.37 33.81
CA ALA A 639 26.49 7.59 35.25
C ALA A 639 25.17 8.28 35.62
N LEU A 640 24.78 9.30 34.85
CA LEU A 640 23.55 10.05 35.09
C LEU A 640 22.29 9.21 34.81
N GLY A 641 22.34 8.35 33.78
CA GLY A 641 21.29 7.36 33.50
C GLY A 641 21.16 6.30 34.59
N ALA A 642 22.27 5.88 35.22
CA ALA A 642 22.22 4.99 36.38
C ALA A 642 21.59 5.68 37.61
N MET A 643 22.00 6.91 37.91
CA MET A 643 21.40 7.70 38.99
C MET A 643 19.90 7.92 38.82
N TRP A 644 19.44 8.16 37.59
CA TRP A 644 18.00 8.26 37.31
C TRP A 644 17.27 6.93 37.53
N ARG A 645 17.84 5.79 37.13
CA ARG A 645 17.20 4.48 37.37
C ARG A 645 17.06 4.19 38.87
N ASP A 646 18.09 4.51 39.65
CA ASP A 646 18.16 4.22 41.08
C ASP A 646 17.46 5.27 41.97
N ALA A 647 17.07 6.43 41.41
CA ALA A 647 16.31 7.44 42.13
C ALA A 647 14.91 6.93 42.54
N SER A 648 14.48 7.27 43.76
CA SER A 648 13.15 6.91 44.27
C SER A 648 12.05 7.63 43.50
N ASP A 649 10.83 7.08 43.53
CA ASP A 649 9.68 7.67 42.83
C ASP A 649 9.38 9.10 43.31
N ASP A 650 9.64 9.40 44.60
CA ASP A 650 9.51 10.76 45.15
C ASP A 650 10.53 11.75 44.56
N ALA A 651 11.75 11.30 44.24
CA ALA A 651 12.77 12.13 43.60
C ALA A 651 12.51 12.36 42.10
N LYS A 652 11.81 11.42 41.44
CA LYS A 652 11.42 11.52 40.02
C LYS A 652 10.15 12.37 39.83
N ARG A 653 9.28 12.40 40.82
CA ARG A 653 7.97 13.06 40.81
C ARG A 653 7.97 14.51 40.31
N PRO A 654 8.85 15.44 40.78
CA PRO A 654 8.84 16.82 40.28
C PRO A 654 9.12 16.91 38.78
N TYR A 655 9.99 16.05 38.23
CA TYR A 655 10.32 16.02 36.81
C TYR A 655 9.19 15.43 35.95
N VAL A 656 8.50 14.42 36.48
CA VAL A 656 7.34 13.81 35.82
C VAL A 656 6.17 14.78 35.80
N ASP A 657 5.90 15.47 36.92
CA ASP A 657 4.83 16.46 37.04
C ASP A 657 5.09 17.68 36.13
N GLU A 658 6.34 18.16 36.06
CA GLU A 658 6.74 19.25 35.15
C GLU A 658 6.58 18.85 33.68
N THR A 659 6.97 17.62 33.33
CA THR A 659 6.81 17.11 31.96
C THR A 659 5.34 16.96 31.59
N LYS A 660 4.48 16.55 32.54
CA LYS A 660 3.05 16.46 32.33
C LYS A 660 2.43 17.84 32.08
N ARG A 661 2.81 18.86 32.86
CA ARG A 661 2.37 20.24 32.63
C ARG A 661 2.83 20.78 31.28
N ASN A 662 4.10 20.56 30.92
CA ASN A 662 4.63 20.94 29.61
C ASN A 662 3.90 20.24 28.45
N LYS A 663 3.48 18.99 28.65
CA LYS A 663 2.69 18.25 27.66
C LYS A 663 1.31 18.87 27.48
N GLU A 664 0.60 19.15 28.56
CA GLU A 664 -0.73 19.78 28.54
C GLU A 664 -0.70 21.19 27.92
N GLU A 665 0.31 22.00 28.25
CA GLU A 665 0.50 23.33 27.65
C GLU A 665 0.85 23.27 26.17
N ASN A 666 1.68 22.32 25.76
CA ASN A 666 2.04 22.13 24.36
C ASN A 666 0.88 21.58 23.53
N GLU A 667 0.05 20.69 24.08
CA GLU A 667 -1.19 20.24 23.45
C GLU A 667 -2.16 21.39 23.25
N LYS A 668 -2.31 22.27 24.25
CA LYS A 668 -3.12 23.48 24.12
C LYS A 668 -2.58 24.44 23.06
N ALA A 669 -1.27 24.71 23.07
CA ALA A 669 -0.64 25.59 22.09
C ALA A 669 -0.74 25.05 20.66
N ILE A 670 -0.62 23.73 20.47
CA ILE A 670 -0.81 23.08 19.17
C ILE A 670 -2.26 23.23 18.71
N LYS A 671 -3.24 23.02 19.59
CA LYS A 671 -4.65 23.19 19.25
C LYS A 671 -4.99 24.63 18.86
N ASP A 672 -4.50 25.60 19.63
CA ASP A 672 -4.68 27.03 19.32
C ASP A 672 -4.01 27.39 17.98
N TRP A 673 -2.85 26.80 17.67
CA TRP A 673 -2.18 26.96 16.37
C TRP A 673 -2.96 26.30 15.22
N GLU A 674 -3.53 25.10 15.41
CA GLU A 674 -4.32 24.41 14.39
C GLU A 674 -5.56 25.21 14.00
N ASP A 675 -6.23 25.84 14.96
CA ASP A 675 -7.39 26.70 14.70
C ASP A 675 -6.98 27.99 13.96
N LEU A 676 -5.86 28.62 14.35
CA LEU A 676 -5.30 29.79 13.64
C LEU A 676 -4.83 29.46 12.22
N ALA A 677 -4.19 28.30 12.03
CA ALA A 677 -3.73 27.84 10.72
C ALA A 677 -4.91 27.54 9.80
N ARG A 678 -5.97 26.88 10.31
CA ARG A 678 -7.20 26.60 9.56
C ARG A 678 -7.89 27.88 9.10
N GLU A 679 -7.95 28.89 9.96
CA GLU A 679 -8.53 30.19 9.60
C GLU A 679 -7.66 30.96 8.59
N TRP A 680 -6.33 30.89 8.74
CA TRP A 680 -5.40 31.51 7.79
C TRP A 680 -5.50 30.86 6.40
N ASP A 681 -5.60 29.53 6.32
CA ASP A 681 -5.80 28.78 5.07
C ASP A 681 -7.13 29.16 4.40
N ARG A 682 -8.22 29.22 5.18
CA ARG A 682 -9.54 29.64 4.70
C ARG A 682 -9.48 31.03 4.06
N ARG A 683 -8.88 32.00 4.75
CA ARG A 683 -8.73 33.38 4.26
C ARG A 683 -7.77 33.50 3.07
N THR A 684 -6.77 32.63 2.98
CA THR A 684 -5.85 32.58 1.83
C THR A 684 -6.61 32.32 0.54
N TRP A 685 -7.55 31.36 0.55
CA TRP A 685 -8.37 31.04 -0.62
C TRP A 685 -9.33 32.16 -1.00
N GLU A 686 -9.93 32.84 -0.02
CA GLU A 686 -10.81 34.01 -0.25
C GLU A 686 -10.05 35.15 -0.93
N VAL A 687 -8.87 35.50 -0.40
CA VAL A 687 -8.03 36.60 -0.94
C VAL A 687 -7.45 36.23 -2.30
N LYS A 688 -7.10 34.96 -2.50
CA LYS A 688 -6.66 34.45 -3.81
C LYS A 688 -7.75 34.60 -4.86
N ASP A 689 -8.98 34.19 -4.57
CA ASP A 689 -10.12 34.30 -5.50
C ASP A 689 -10.45 35.77 -5.82
N GLU A 690 -10.39 36.65 -4.82
CA GLU A 690 -10.54 38.10 -5.03
C GLU A 690 -9.43 38.68 -5.93
N TRP A 691 -8.17 38.30 -5.69
CA TRP A 691 -7.05 38.74 -6.50
C TRP A 691 -7.13 38.23 -7.94
N GLU A 692 -7.44 36.94 -8.14
CA GLU A 692 -7.59 36.34 -9.47
C GLU A 692 -8.71 37.01 -10.26
N LYS A 693 -9.82 37.38 -9.62
CA LYS A 693 -10.90 38.18 -10.23
C LYS A 693 -10.43 39.58 -10.61
N ASN A 694 -9.66 40.24 -9.76
CA ASN A 694 -9.18 41.60 -9.98
C ASN A 694 -8.14 41.68 -11.11
N VAL A 695 -7.27 40.68 -11.25
CA VAL A 695 -6.21 40.65 -12.29
C VAL A 695 -6.63 39.91 -13.57
N GLY A 696 -7.83 39.33 -13.61
CA GLY A 696 -8.34 38.58 -14.76
C GLY A 696 -7.64 37.23 -14.97
N GLY A 697 -7.22 36.59 -13.88
CA GLY A 697 -6.46 35.34 -13.88
C GLY A 697 -5.05 35.48 -14.46
N PHE A 698 -4.40 34.35 -14.73
CA PHE A 698 -3.02 34.31 -15.23
C PHE A 698 -2.86 35.03 -16.58
N GLU A 699 -3.79 34.82 -17.51
CA GLU A 699 -3.71 35.43 -18.86
C GLU A 699 -3.96 36.95 -18.83
N GLY A 700 -4.87 37.42 -17.98
CA GLY A 700 -5.11 38.86 -17.77
C GLY A 700 -3.89 39.56 -17.17
N TRP A 701 -3.32 38.98 -16.11
CA TRP A 701 -2.13 39.49 -15.46
C TRP A 701 -0.91 39.45 -16.38
N LYS A 702 -0.69 38.36 -17.12
CA LYS A 702 0.42 38.21 -18.06
C LYS A 702 0.36 39.26 -19.17
N ALA A 703 -0.82 39.54 -19.72
CA ALA A 703 -0.99 40.57 -20.74
C ALA A 703 -0.69 41.99 -20.22
N GLU A 704 -0.91 42.25 -18.94
CA GLU A 704 -0.54 43.52 -18.28
C GLU A 704 0.94 43.59 -17.90
N TRP A 705 1.50 42.50 -17.39
CA TRP A 705 2.92 42.32 -17.07
C TRP A 705 3.81 42.49 -18.31
N GLU A 706 3.43 41.90 -19.45
CA GLU A 706 4.14 42.06 -20.72
C GLU A 706 4.01 43.49 -21.29
N ARG A 707 2.86 44.16 -21.10
CA ARG A 707 2.66 45.57 -21.47
C ARG A 707 3.52 46.51 -20.62
N ASN A 708 3.64 46.25 -19.33
CA ASN A 708 4.46 47.04 -18.41
C ASN A 708 5.96 46.80 -18.63
N GLY A 709 6.37 45.56 -18.96
CA GLY A 709 7.73 45.25 -19.38
C GLY A 709 8.15 45.96 -20.68
N LYS A 710 7.22 46.15 -21.62
CA LYS A 710 7.45 46.95 -22.85
C LYS A 710 7.55 48.46 -22.57
N LYS A 711 6.79 49.00 -21.61
CA LYS A 711 6.88 50.41 -21.18
C LYS A 711 8.19 50.75 -20.47
N ILE A 712 8.73 49.83 -19.67
CA ILE A 712 10.03 50.01 -18.99
C ILE A 712 11.18 49.93 -20.01
N LYS A 713 11.09 49.05 -21.01
CA LYS A 713 12.04 49.02 -22.14
C LYS A 713 11.96 50.27 -23.04
N SER A 714 10.79 50.88 -23.21
CA SER A 714 10.66 52.13 -24.01
C SER A 714 11.06 53.40 -23.26
N MET A 715 11.33 53.33 -21.95
CA MET A 715 11.92 54.44 -21.17
C MET A 715 13.45 54.30 -21.01
N LEU A 716 14.02 53.16 -21.38
CA LEU A 716 15.45 52.83 -21.26
C LEU A 716 16.17 52.74 -22.61
N PHE A 717 15.51 53.05 -23.73
CA PHE A 717 16.08 53.12 -25.08
C PHE A 717 15.77 54.45 -25.74
#